data_AF-A0A151WF13-F1
#
_entry.id   AF-A0A151WF13-F1
#
_cell.length_a   1.000
_cell.length_b   1.000
_cell.length_c   1.000
_cell.angle_alpha   90.00
_cell.angle_beta   90.00
_cell.angle_gamma   90.00
#
_symmetry.space_group_name_H-M   'P 1'
#
loop_
_entity.id
_entity.type
_entity.pdbx_description
1 polymer ?
#
loop_
_entity_poly.entity_id
_entity_poly.type
_entity_poly.pdbx_seq_one_letter_code
_entity_poly.pdbx_strand_id
1 'polypeptide(L)'
;MKIIVSDLRTMMIFVRYALDQSVKNFYFIQELPALQEFATLCQDAELSAVEGMLPFWPRFYCALSIDIDHRVREATQSAHAALVKRVGKGIAMYLKQLAGAWFTSQYDTYPPAASAATNSFNSTFPPWKIVNAIIHCQCEILLYISNNIIVHTAQTLSTQKSLTNDEMEAKYERLLVANLQGYNCYFKKVPLDEIDKTLEIHNKILSSSKFWKLAKHDALPIKIAFFNVLTSIMENAGKLLENEKKRTVTTIMNSLDESEPAILSVVWESMLIATTKIDDWHLVVNINKLVLPKLWHTLRSGGQCCASTVYPNLLPFVSQFPKFNVDLIDLYTNFFNNMRQGFSVKSVQMSRSETLAVTTSFIECLRYSILINAENVDLCVRLLKEQLMPVIEACMTDSIFMKQCCFIEITHLIRYWSKNRTNEKYKSYVSLMEQFWIELPLLFEKYMNMSKGFACIADGKDSHIEFLLNLKDVPDRTRKKLKVKFSDPSDSVTVSEPKVKVIDVYADTVFNAELCKFVNVLFDMTKEIASCSDEQYDFEKNQNLILSAFEIPEIRDLLINNEGTSEIVSILCDSLNGRDDTCSMQFVAFITKLMTLMWKHIRTISSAVQILETLFELCTREHDDLTADTIHNCWKEGFIEISQILSIFEFNDLIKRYGIIIWILYHNISNIPLDKLFRQKDLEVIRLFETVVRHVPQKLKQEYWNVIWVYLIKWQPLYNNAKHNHSDIKIEMLIIAFSQLYYAVETLMSKHKLKPIPELPSTILDEWKDQIAGTVYNGIVQTWIYIQLGAYYVLKYMVPELVKHDKVLVESDNFESSNLNIKRFEEVLSNIQTIVNTMLMEFKLCDTVTCTIQPFTDSYTYILGYLLTWGIILDICEKSHSDLRYQYAEILKIKLFPYLLDNIFKLIPMEVLQDNKNKTLKLLELFTTVPVFRFKESWTEEKLDHIVCWLYTNCLRLLPVLVRQWLSTVDSRVSATVDKITSHYVSPMLCEDELLYSRLQLANVENMQIVFKDFCLLSSLISCALCCYRNGSVWDGLLMWKRNLDKKFAGVEECYICFSIFHVSTYQVPKLSCHTCRKKFHTRCLYKWFSTSQKSTCPICRNVF
;
A
#
# COMPACT_ATOMS: atom_id res chain seq x y z
N MET A 1 -38.57 -18.23 60.52
CA MET A 1 -38.13 -18.24 61.92
C MET A 1 -36.69 -17.71 61.94
N LYS A 2 -36.48 -16.43 62.25
CA LYS A 2 -35.14 -15.82 62.36
C LYS A 2 -34.60 -16.18 63.75
N ILE A 3 -33.66 -17.11 63.82
CA ILE A 3 -32.86 -17.31 65.03
C ILE A 3 -31.85 -16.16 65.04
N ILE A 4 -31.96 -15.26 66.02
CA ILE A 4 -30.95 -14.25 66.30
C ILE A 4 -29.75 -15.01 66.87
N VAL A 5 -28.67 -15.07 66.08
CA VAL A 5 -27.42 -15.71 66.47
C VAL A 5 -26.65 -14.69 67.31
N SER A 6 -26.64 -14.85 68.63
CA SER A 6 -26.06 -13.86 69.56
C SER A 6 -24.65 -14.23 70.08
N ASP A 7 -24.10 -15.39 69.74
CA ASP A 7 -22.72 -15.75 70.06
C ASP A 7 -22.00 -16.52 68.92
N LEU A 8 -20.67 -16.49 68.95
CA LEU A 8 -19.80 -17.21 67.99
C LEU A 8 -20.11 -18.72 67.94
N ARG A 9 -20.52 -19.32 69.07
CA ARG A 9 -20.84 -20.75 69.22
C ARG A 9 -22.10 -21.14 68.43
N THR A 10 -23.10 -20.27 68.46
CA THR A 10 -24.41 -20.39 67.79
C THR A 10 -24.25 -20.16 66.29
N MET A 11 -23.36 -19.25 65.91
CA MET A 11 -23.00 -19.03 64.50
C MET A 11 -22.29 -20.24 63.90
N MET A 12 -21.45 -20.88 64.69
CA MET A 12 -20.74 -22.10 64.32
C MET A 12 -21.65 -23.33 64.31
N ILE A 13 -22.67 -23.39 65.19
CA ILE A 13 -23.78 -24.35 65.07
C ILE A 13 -24.55 -24.09 63.78
N PHE A 14 -24.76 -22.83 63.39
CA PHE A 14 -25.44 -22.47 62.15
C PHE A 14 -24.63 -22.86 60.90
N VAL A 15 -23.32 -22.60 60.88
CA VAL A 15 -22.40 -23.07 59.81
C VAL A 15 -22.34 -24.60 59.78
N ARG A 16 -22.34 -25.26 60.94
CA ARG A 16 -22.41 -26.73 61.05
C ARG A 16 -23.73 -27.27 60.51
N TYR A 17 -24.85 -26.60 60.78
CA TYR A 17 -26.19 -26.98 60.33
C TYR A 17 -26.39 -26.72 58.83
N ALA A 18 -25.75 -25.67 58.28
CA ALA A 18 -25.72 -25.39 56.84
C ALA A 18 -24.91 -26.44 56.04
N LEU A 19 -23.90 -27.06 56.67
CA LEU A 19 -23.03 -28.06 56.04
C LEU A 19 -23.47 -29.53 56.27
N ASP A 20 -24.51 -29.78 57.08
CA ASP A 20 -25.03 -31.13 57.32
C ASP A 20 -26.05 -31.53 56.22
N GLN A 21 -25.81 -32.67 55.55
CA GLN A 21 -26.41 -33.03 54.26
C GLN A 21 -27.91 -33.44 54.29
N SER A 22 -28.64 -33.22 55.38
CA SER A 22 -29.99 -33.77 55.55
C SER A 22 -31.14 -32.83 55.19
N VAL A 23 -30.91 -31.56 54.87
CA VAL A 23 -32.00 -30.61 54.55
C VAL A 23 -31.68 -29.77 53.30
N LYS A 24 -32.05 -30.30 52.13
CA LYS A 24 -31.99 -29.59 50.84
C LYS A 24 -33.21 -28.69 50.64
N ASN A 25 -32.98 -27.41 50.31
CA ASN A 25 -33.55 -26.69 49.13
C ASN A 25 -33.67 -25.16 49.24
N PHE A 26 -33.13 -24.46 50.25
CA PHE A 26 -33.34 -23.00 50.35
C PHE A 26 -32.18 -22.10 50.84
N TYR A 27 -30.92 -22.57 50.89
CA TYR A 27 -29.88 -21.86 51.67
C TYR A 27 -28.54 -21.57 50.98
N PHE A 28 -28.51 -21.36 49.67
CA PHE A 28 -27.32 -20.80 49.00
C PHE A 28 -27.08 -19.30 49.32
N ILE A 29 -28.02 -18.64 50.02
CA ILE A 29 -28.02 -17.19 50.29
C ILE A 29 -27.38 -16.82 51.65
N GLN A 30 -26.95 -17.77 52.49
CA GLN A 30 -26.53 -17.49 53.87
C GLN A 30 -25.04 -17.72 54.21
N GLU A 31 -24.23 -18.32 53.34
CA GLU A 31 -22.80 -18.62 53.67
C GLU A 31 -21.89 -17.39 53.61
N LEU A 32 -22.04 -16.53 52.59
CA LEU A 32 -21.23 -15.33 52.43
C LEU A 32 -21.48 -14.29 53.54
N PRO A 33 -22.75 -13.93 53.87
CA PRO A 33 -23.02 -13.03 55.00
C PRO A 33 -22.52 -13.61 56.32
N ALA A 34 -22.65 -14.93 56.52
CA ALA A 34 -22.16 -15.59 57.73
C ALA A 34 -20.63 -15.54 57.83
N LEU A 35 -19.89 -15.72 56.75
CA LEU A 35 -18.42 -15.61 56.78
C LEU A 35 -17.94 -14.18 57.06
N GLN A 36 -18.64 -13.18 56.52
CA GLN A 36 -18.34 -11.77 56.76
C GLN A 36 -18.64 -11.38 58.21
N GLU A 37 -19.80 -11.77 58.72
CA GLU A 37 -20.17 -11.54 60.12
C GLU A 37 -19.23 -12.30 61.08
N PHE A 38 -18.81 -13.53 60.73
CA PHE A 38 -17.84 -14.29 61.51
C PHE A 38 -16.47 -13.58 61.57
N ALA A 39 -16.00 -13.01 60.45
CA ALA A 39 -14.77 -12.25 60.40
C ALA A 39 -14.82 -11.01 61.31
N THR A 40 -15.95 -10.32 61.35
CA THR A 40 -16.20 -9.17 62.26
C THR A 40 -16.25 -9.63 63.72
N LEU A 41 -16.99 -10.70 64.02
CA LEU A 41 -17.10 -11.24 65.38
C LEU A 41 -15.75 -11.74 65.93
N CYS A 42 -14.87 -12.28 65.08
CA CYS A 42 -13.51 -12.64 65.49
C CYS A 42 -12.68 -11.44 65.97
N GLN A 43 -13.00 -10.21 65.51
CA GLN A 43 -12.32 -8.99 65.94
C GLN A 43 -12.89 -8.47 67.27
N ASP A 44 -14.22 -8.52 67.42
CA ASP A 44 -14.93 -7.86 68.51
C ASP A 44 -15.16 -8.76 69.74
N ALA A 45 -15.24 -10.08 69.57
CA ALA A 45 -15.55 -11.00 70.66
C ALA A 45 -14.38 -11.23 71.65
N GLU A 46 -14.72 -11.73 72.85
CA GLU A 46 -13.73 -12.16 73.85
C GLU A 46 -12.81 -13.26 73.31
N LEU A 47 -11.52 -13.19 73.65
CA LEU A 47 -10.51 -14.13 73.15
C LEU A 47 -10.84 -15.59 73.49
N SER A 48 -11.37 -15.85 74.69
CA SER A 48 -11.80 -17.18 75.15
C SER A 48 -12.93 -17.77 74.29
N ALA A 49 -13.84 -16.92 73.79
CA ALA A 49 -14.92 -17.34 72.90
C ALA A 49 -14.40 -17.69 71.50
N VAL A 50 -13.41 -16.93 71.00
CA VAL A 50 -12.74 -17.19 69.71
C VAL A 50 -11.87 -18.45 69.78
N GLU A 51 -11.13 -18.65 70.87
CA GLU A 51 -10.32 -19.86 71.11
C GLU A 51 -11.19 -21.13 71.17
N GLY A 52 -12.41 -21.03 71.73
CA GLY A 52 -13.38 -22.12 71.76
C GLY A 52 -13.78 -22.65 70.37
N MET A 53 -13.54 -21.89 69.29
CA MET A 53 -13.87 -22.26 67.91
C MET A 53 -12.76 -23.04 67.20
N LEU A 54 -11.52 -22.93 67.68
CA LEU A 54 -10.36 -23.53 67.03
C LEU A 54 -10.44 -25.05 66.79
N PRO A 55 -11.03 -25.88 67.69
CA PRO A 55 -11.17 -27.32 67.44
C PRO A 55 -12.00 -27.67 66.20
N PHE A 56 -12.87 -26.76 65.76
CA PHE A 56 -13.82 -27.03 64.68
C PHE A 56 -13.47 -26.33 63.38
N TRP A 57 -12.77 -25.19 63.46
CA TRP A 57 -12.39 -24.38 62.30
C TRP A 57 -11.67 -25.16 61.20
N PRO A 58 -10.72 -26.08 61.46
CA PRO A 58 -10.02 -26.81 60.41
C PRO A 58 -10.94 -27.54 59.43
N ARG A 59 -12.01 -28.16 59.93
CA ARG A 59 -12.99 -28.85 59.10
C ARG A 59 -13.74 -27.88 58.19
N PHE A 60 -14.16 -26.74 58.72
CA PHE A 60 -14.90 -25.72 57.98
C PHE A 60 -14.02 -25.03 56.95
N TYR A 61 -12.83 -24.60 57.36
CA TYR A 61 -11.88 -23.96 56.48
C TYR A 61 -11.52 -24.84 55.27
N CYS A 62 -11.22 -26.12 55.48
CA CYS A 62 -10.87 -27.04 54.39
C CYS A 62 -12.03 -27.26 53.40
N ALA A 63 -13.28 -27.21 53.87
CA ALA A 63 -14.46 -27.35 53.00
C ALA A 63 -14.78 -26.07 52.23
N LEU A 64 -14.75 -24.92 52.90
CA LEU A 64 -15.14 -23.61 52.33
C LEU A 64 -14.04 -23.00 51.45
N SER A 65 -12.77 -23.30 51.72
CA SER A 65 -11.63 -22.85 50.90
C SER A 65 -11.65 -23.41 49.47
N ILE A 66 -12.42 -24.45 49.21
CA ILE A 66 -12.58 -25.05 47.88
C ILE A 66 -13.98 -24.83 47.29
N ASP A 67 -14.78 -23.94 47.89
CA ASP A 67 -16.16 -23.71 47.47
C ASP A 67 -16.28 -23.27 46.00
N ILE A 68 -17.39 -23.60 45.35
CA ILE A 68 -17.61 -23.25 43.94
C ILE A 68 -17.68 -21.73 43.73
N ASP A 69 -18.32 -20.99 44.66
CA ASP A 69 -18.43 -19.54 44.61
C ASP A 69 -17.11 -18.88 45.05
N HIS A 70 -16.55 -18.04 44.18
CA HIS A 70 -15.29 -17.34 44.43
C HIS A 70 -15.39 -16.36 45.61
N ARG A 71 -16.58 -15.78 45.87
CA ARG A 71 -16.82 -14.87 46.99
C ARG A 71 -16.77 -15.59 48.33
N VAL A 72 -17.29 -16.82 48.38
CA VAL A 72 -17.22 -17.66 49.58
C VAL A 72 -15.77 -18.01 49.88
N ARG A 73 -14.96 -18.37 48.86
CA ARG A 73 -13.53 -18.63 49.04
C ARG A 73 -12.77 -17.39 49.55
N GLU A 74 -13.00 -16.23 48.95
CA GLU A 74 -12.38 -14.95 49.38
C GLU A 74 -12.77 -14.59 50.83
N ALA A 75 -14.06 -14.67 51.15
CA ALA A 75 -14.56 -14.41 52.50
C ALA A 75 -14.01 -15.44 53.51
N THR A 76 -13.82 -16.69 53.10
CA THR A 76 -13.17 -17.73 53.92
C THR A 76 -11.73 -17.37 54.25
N GLN A 77 -10.96 -16.85 53.29
CA GLN A 77 -9.58 -16.40 53.55
C GLN A 77 -9.54 -15.17 54.47
N SER A 78 -10.49 -14.25 54.31
CA SER A 78 -10.63 -13.07 55.18
C SER A 78 -11.03 -13.45 56.61
N ALA A 79 -11.99 -14.36 56.76
CA ALA A 79 -12.38 -14.96 58.03
C ALA A 79 -11.22 -15.70 58.69
N HIS A 80 -10.46 -16.48 57.91
CA HIS A 80 -9.28 -17.18 58.41
C HIS A 80 -8.22 -16.19 58.90
N ALA A 81 -7.95 -15.12 58.15
CA ALA A 81 -7.00 -14.08 58.55
C ALA A 81 -7.43 -13.39 59.86
N ALA A 82 -8.72 -13.04 60.00
CA ALA A 82 -9.25 -12.42 61.21
C ALA A 82 -9.12 -13.34 62.43
N LEU A 83 -9.47 -14.63 62.26
CA LEU A 83 -9.33 -15.64 63.31
C LEU A 83 -7.87 -15.80 63.74
N VAL A 84 -6.95 -16.03 62.80
CA VAL A 84 -5.54 -16.28 63.09
C VAL A 84 -4.88 -15.05 63.72
N LYS A 85 -5.21 -13.85 63.24
CA LYS A 85 -4.74 -12.59 63.82
C LYS A 85 -5.19 -12.42 65.27
N ARG A 86 -6.41 -12.86 65.62
CA ARG A 86 -6.94 -12.77 66.99
C ARG A 86 -6.31 -13.79 67.94
N VAL A 87 -6.21 -15.06 67.53
CA VAL A 87 -5.74 -16.16 68.41
C VAL A 87 -4.22 -16.25 68.50
N GLY A 88 -3.48 -15.67 67.55
CA GLY A 88 -2.02 -15.70 67.53
C GLY A 88 -1.46 -17.12 67.64
N LYS A 89 -0.64 -17.38 68.68
CA LYS A 89 0.00 -18.69 68.91
C LYS A 89 -0.98 -19.84 69.14
N GLY A 90 -2.24 -19.56 69.50
CA GLY A 90 -3.27 -20.58 69.71
C GLY A 90 -3.55 -21.43 68.45
N ILE A 91 -3.29 -20.89 67.25
CA ILE A 91 -3.46 -21.64 66.00
C ILE A 91 -2.45 -22.78 65.83
N ALA A 92 -1.32 -22.75 66.54
CA ALA A 92 -0.21 -23.70 66.35
C ALA A 92 -0.63 -25.16 66.54
N MET A 93 -1.57 -25.44 67.46
CA MET A 93 -2.09 -26.79 67.71
C MET A 93 -2.91 -27.36 66.53
N TYR A 94 -3.43 -26.50 65.67
CA TYR A 94 -4.28 -26.86 64.53
C TYR A 94 -3.60 -26.63 63.18
N LEU A 95 -2.40 -26.06 63.19
CA LEU A 95 -1.69 -25.62 61.99
C LEU A 95 -1.53 -26.75 60.97
N LYS A 96 -1.14 -27.95 61.41
CA LYS A 96 -0.98 -29.13 60.56
C LYS A 96 -2.26 -29.52 59.81
N GLN A 97 -3.43 -29.38 60.44
CA GLN A 97 -4.72 -29.69 59.81
C GLN A 97 -5.14 -28.63 58.77
N LEU A 98 -4.66 -27.39 58.93
CA LEU A 98 -4.96 -26.27 58.05
C LEU A 98 -3.93 -26.11 56.92
N ALA A 99 -2.71 -26.58 57.13
CA ALA A 99 -1.55 -26.23 56.32
C ALA A 99 -1.73 -26.58 54.84
N GLY A 100 -2.26 -27.77 54.51
CA GLY A 100 -2.46 -28.19 53.13
C GLY A 100 -3.37 -27.24 52.36
N ALA A 101 -4.62 -27.08 52.82
CA ALA A 101 -5.60 -26.20 52.19
C ALA A 101 -5.15 -24.73 52.19
N TRP A 102 -4.52 -24.26 53.28
CA TRP A 102 -4.09 -22.87 53.40
C TRP A 102 -2.90 -22.56 52.48
N PHE A 103 -1.94 -23.45 52.39
CA PHE A 103 -0.78 -23.29 51.51
C PHE A 103 -1.17 -23.26 50.03
N THR A 104 -2.03 -24.19 49.59
CA THR A 104 -2.47 -24.24 48.19
C THR A 104 -3.43 -23.11 47.83
N SER A 105 -4.21 -22.58 48.79
CA SER A 105 -5.13 -21.46 48.55
C SER A 105 -4.42 -20.17 48.12
N GLN A 106 -3.12 -20.03 48.38
CA GLN A 106 -2.29 -18.91 47.90
C GLN A 106 -2.17 -18.87 46.36
N TYR A 107 -2.55 -19.96 45.69
CA TYR A 107 -2.51 -20.12 44.23
C TYR A 107 -3.90 -20.38 43.64
N ASP A 108 -4.97 -19.91 44.29
CA ASP A 108 -6.32 -19.96 43.72
C ASP A 108 -6.36 -19.26 42.34
N THR A 109 -7.15 -19.81 41.42
CA THR A 109 -7.29 -19.22 40.07
C THR A 109 -8.04 -17.89 40.09
N TYR A 110 -8.75 -17.57 41.18
CA TYR A 110 -9.34 -16.25 41.42
C TYR A 110 -8.36 -15.36 42.21
N PRO A 111 -7.77 -14.33 41.58
CA PRO A 111 -6.68 -13.55 42.18
C PRO A 111 -6.98 -12.90 43.55
N PRO A 112 -8.20 -12.39 43.84
CA PRO A 112 -8.50 -11.83 45.16
C PRO A 112 -8.47 -12.87 46.29
N ALA A 113 -8.97 -14.09 46.05
CA ALA A 113 -8.88 -15.16 47.04
C ALA A 113 -7.41 -15.60 47.25
N ALA A 114 -6.63 -15.74 46.18
CA ALA A 114 -5.20 -16.06 46.25
C ALA A 114 -4.41 -15.00 47.03
N SER A 115 -4.69 -13.72 46.77
CA SER A 115 -4.07 -12.59 47.46
C SER A 115 -4.47 -12.55 48.93
N ALA A 116 -5.74 -12.78 49.26
CA ALA A 116 -6.22 -12.84 50.64
C ALA A 116 -5.56 -14.00 51.41
N ALA A 117 -5.43 -15.17 50.81
CA ALA A 117 -4.71 -16.30 51.40
C ALA A 117 -3.22 -15.99 51.62
N THR A 118 -2.56 -15.39 50.63
CA THR A 118 -1.14 -15.00 50.69
C THR A 118 -0.89 -13.95 51.78
N ASN A 119 -1.75 -12.94 51.87
CA ASN A 119 -1.69 -11.91 52.90
C ASN A 119 -1.95 -12.49 54.30
N SER A 120 -2.92 -13.41 54.43
CA SER A 120 -3.18 -14.15 55.67
C SER A 120 -1.94 -14.94 56.12
N PHE A 121 -1.30 -15.65 55.20
CA PHE A 121 -0.10 -16.44 55.49
C PHE A 121 1.10 -15.55 55.88
N ASN A 122 1.37 -14.50 55.11
CA ASN A 122 2.49 -13.58 55.33
C ASN A 122 2.32 -12.69 56.57
N SER A 123 1.09 -12.35 56.95
CA SER A 123 0.81 -11.60 58.18
C SER A 123 0.89 -12.48 59.43
N THR A 124 0.68 -13.79 59.29
CA THR A 124 0.79 -14.75 60.39
C THR A 124 2.24 -15.08 60.72
N PHE A 125 3.06 -15.32 59.69
CA PHE A 125 4.45 -15.74 59.87
C PHE A 125 5.41 -14.63 59.46
N PRO A 126 6.37 -14.23 60.33
CA PRO A 126 7.42 -13.30 59.92
C PRO A 126 8.20 -13.82 58.70
N PRO A 127 8.70 -12.95 57.80
CA PRO A 127 9.32 -13.37 56.54
C PRO A 127 10.41 -14.44 56.68
N TRP A 128 11.27 -14.32 57.70
CA TRP A 128 12.34 -15.28 57.98
C TRP A 128 11.88 -16.62 58.56
N LYS A 129 10.61 -16.74 58.99
CA LYS A 129 10.01 -17.98 59.52
C LYS A 129 9.06 -18.67 58.56
N ILE A 130 8.70 -18.03 57.44
CA ILE A 130 7.78 -18.60 56.43
C ILE A 130 8.25 -19.97 55.94
N VAL A 131 9.53 -20.09 55.57
CA VAL A 131 10.08 -21.37 55.08
C VAL A 131 10.08 -22.43 56.20
N ASN A 132 10.43 -22.05 57.43
CA ASN A 132 10.39 -22.96 58.58
C ASN A 132 8.97 -23.45 58.90
N ALA A 133 7.95 -22.61 58.72
CA ALA A 133 6.56 -23.01 58.88
C ALA A 133 6.12 -24.02 57.80
N ILE A 134 6.57 -23.82 56.55
CA ILE A 134 6.35 -24.79 55.46
C ILE A 134 7.04 -26.12 55.78
N ILE A 135 8.30 -26.09 56.20
CA ILE A 135 9.07 -27.30 56.60
C ILE A 135 8.39 -28.01 57.76
N HIS A 136 7.87 -27.29 58.76
CA HIS A 136 7.19 -27.90 59.90
C HIS A 136 5.93 -28.68 59.51
N CYS A 137 5.22 -28.22 58.47
CA CYS A 137 3.96 -28.81 57.99
C CYS A 137 4.10 -29.54 56.64
N GLN A 138 5.33 -29.85 56.21
CA GLN A 138 5.57 -30.33 54.86
C GLN A 138 4.87 -31.66 54.56
N CYS A 139 4.81 -32.58 55.53
CA CYS A 139 4.11 -33.86 55.36
C CYS A 139 2.61 -33.63 55.08
N GLU A 140 1.96 -32.75 55.85
CA GLU A 140 0.53 -32.48 55.71
C GLU A 140 0.22 -31.73 54.41
N ILE A 141 1.08 -30.79 54.01
CA ILE A 141 0.98 -30.07 52.73
C ILE A 141 1.10 -31.06 51.56
N LEU A 142 2.13 -31.90 51.57
CA LEU A 142 2.39 -32.85 50.48
C LEU A 142 1.35 -33.97 50.42
N LEU A 143 0.83 -34.45 51.57
CA LEU A 143 -0.27 -35.41 51.59
C LEU A 143 -1.57 -34.81 51.03
N TYR A 144 -1.86 -33.54 51.33
CA TYR A 144 -3.00 -32.84 50.76
C TYR A 144 -2.89 -32.76 49.23
N ILE A 145 -1.72 -32.33 48.72
CA ILE A 145 -1.43 -32.28 47.29
C ILE A 145 -1.52 -33.68 46.64
N SER A 146 -0.90 -34.69 47.27
CA SER A 146 -0.92 -36.08 46.80
C SER A 146 -2.34 -36.63 46.70
N ASN A 147 -3.18 -36.39 47.70
CA ASN A 147 -4.56 -36.87 47.72
C ASN A 147 -5.41 -36.17 46.64
N ASN A 148 -5.27 -34.86 46.46
CA ASN A 148 -6.01 -34.12 45.44
C ASN A 148 -5.64 -34.54 44.00
N ILE A 149 -4.36 -34.86 43.76
CA ILE A 149 -3.87 -35.30 42.45
C ILE A 149 -4.20 -36.78 42.17
N ILE A 150 -4.03 -37.66 43.16
CA ILE A 150 -4.02 -39.12 42.94
C ILE A 150 -5.30 -39.79 43.43
N VAL A 151 -5.87 -39.34 44.53
CA VAL A 151 -6.99 -40.04 45.18
C VAL A 151 -8.31 -39.47 44.69
N HIS A 152 -8.48 -38.16 44.82
CA HIS A 152 -9.73 -37.48 44.52
C HIS A 152 -10.01 -37.36 43.02
N THR A 153 -11.30 -37.34 42.68
CA THR A 153 -11.91 -36.99 41.39
C THR A 153 -13.00 -35.93 41.62
N ALA A 154 -13.48 -35.30 40.55
CA ALA A 154 -14.60 -34.37 40.59
C ALA A 154 -15.82 -34.91 41.36
N GLN A 155 -16.15 -36.20 41.22
CA GLN A 155 -17.24 -36.84 41.94
C GLN A 155 -16.96 -37.02 43.44
N THR A 156 -15.75 -37.46 43.80
CA THR A 156 -15.42 -37.69 45.22
C THR A 156 -15.27 -36.40 46.03
N LEU A 157 -14.89 -35.29 45.38
CA LEU A 157 -14.74 -33.97 46.01
C LEU A 157 -16.07 -33.21 46.12
N SER A 158 -17.01 -33.51 45.23
CA SER A 158 -18.31 -32.85 45.16
C SER A 158 -19.39 -33.79 45.68
N THR A 159 -19.40 -34.02 46.99
CA THR A 159 -20.39 -34.86 47.68
C THR A 159 -21.80 -34.24 47.72
N GLN A 160 -21.97 -33.03 47.21
CA GLN A 160 -23.25 -32.31 47.14
C GLN A 160 -24.06 -32.77 45.91
N LYS A 161 -25.23 -33.41 46.15
CA LYS A 161 -26.12 -33.95 45.11
C LYS A 161 -26.79 -32.90 44.19
N SER A 162 -26.36 -31.64 44.13
CA SER A 162 -27.03 -30.55 43.40
C SER A 162 -26.18 -29.88 42.32
N LEU A 163 -24.89 -30.22 42.23
CA LEU A 163 -24.00 -29.65 41.21
C LEU A 163 -24.15 -30.41 39.89
N THR A 164 -24.06 -29.68 38.79
CA THR A 164 -23.92 -30.28 37.45
C THR A 164 -22.54 -30.90 37.28
N ASN A 165 -22.39 -31.85 36.36
CA ASN A 165 -21.08 -32.47 36.08
C ASN A 165 -20.03 -31.41 35.69
N ASP A 166 -20.42 -30.41 34.90
CA ASP A 166 -19.51 -29.34 34.46
C ASP A 166 -19.04 -28.46 35.63
N GLU A 167 -19.93 -28.14 36.57
CA GLU A 167 -19.58 -27.40 37.80
C GLU A 167 -18.65 -28.20 38.72
N MET A 168 -18.85 -29.52 38.80
CA MET A 168 -17.99 -30.42 39.58
C MET A 168 -16.58 -30.51 38.97
N GLU A 169 -16.49 -30.63 37.65
CA GLU A 169 -15.22 -30.63 36.93
C GLU A 169 -14.50 -29.28 37.05
N ALA A 170 -15.19 -28.15 36.84
CA ALA A 170 -14.58 -26.82 36.98
C ALA A 170 -14.03 -26.57 38.40
N LYS A 171 -14.74 -27.05 39.44
CA LYS A 171 -14.24 -27.01 40.83
C LYS A 171 -12.98 -27.86 41.00
N TYR A 172 -12.96 -29.06 40.43
CA TYR A 172 -11.83 -29.97 40.51
C TYR A 172 -10.60 -29.43 39.76
N GLU A 173 -10.78 -28.94 38.53
CA GLU A 173 -9.72 -28.37 37.72
C GLU A 173 -9.03 -27.20 38.43
N ARG A 174 -9.81 -26.26 38.99
CA ARG A 174 -9.27 -25.14 39.78
C ARG A 174 -8.44 -25.64 40.96
N LEU A 175 -8.94 -26.65 41.68
CA LEU A 175 -8.23 -27.23 42.82
C LEU A 175 -6.90 -27.86 42.37
N LEU A 176 -6.89 -28.58 41.24
CA LEU A 176 -5.67 -29.16 40.68
C LEU A 176 -4.65 -28.09 40.32
N VAL A 177 -5.05 -27.00 39.67
CA VAL A 177 -4.15 -25.88 39.34
C VAL A 177 -3.50 -25.31 40.60
N ALA A 178 -4.30 -25.01 41.63
CA ALA A 178 -3.79 -24.46 42.89
C ALA A 178 -2.83 -25.42 43.62
N ASN A 179 -3.12 -26.72 43.60
CA ASN A 179 -2.26 -27.74 44.20
C ASN A 179 -0.94 -27.90 43.43
N LEU A 180 -0.97 -27.92 42.10
CA LEU A 180 0.22 -27.99 41.26
C LEU A 180 1.11 -26.75 41.42
N GLN A 181 0.52 -25.55 41.44
CA GLN A 181 1.28 -24.31 41.68
C GLN A 181 1.84 -24.24 43.10
N GLY A 182 1.09 -24.73 44.09
CA GLY A 182 1.61 -24.95 45.44
C GLY A 182 2.82 -25.88 45.45
N TYR A 183 2.74 -27.00 44.73
CA TYR A 183 3.83 -27.97 44.61
C TYR A 183 5.06 -27.41 43.91
N ASN A 184 4.85 -26.64 42.83
CA ASN A 184 5.89 -25.88 42.15
C ASN A 184 6.61 -24.93 43.11
N CYS A 185 5.86 -24.14 43.89
CA CYS A 185 6.45 -23.22 44.85
C CYS A 185 7.16 -23.90 46.02
N TYR A 186 6.68 -25.08 46.44
CA TYR A 186 7.34 -25.89 47.47
C TYR A 186 8.80 -26.19 47.08
N PHE A 187 9.04 -26.68 45.85
CA PHE A 187 10.39 -26.96 45.36
C PHE A 187 11.28 -25.72 45.21
N LYS A 188 10.70 -24.55 44.95
CA LYS A 188 11.45 -23.29 44.87
C LYS A 188 11.83 -22.70 46.24
N LYS A 189 11.11 -23.06 47.31
CA LYS A 189 11.28 -22.47 48.65
C LYS A 189 11.98 -23.39 49.66
N VAL A 190 11.77 -24.70 49.56
CA VAL A 190 12.27 -25.66 50.56
C VAL A 190 13.66 -26.17 50.16
N PRO A 191 14.66 -26.15 51.05
CA PRO A 191 15.99 -26.69 50.77
C PRO A 191 16.00 -28.19 50.49
N LEU A 192 16.95 -28.63 49.66
CA LEU A 192 17.17 -30.04 49.27
C LEU A 192 17.20 -31.02 50.44
N ASP A 193 17.92 -30.69 51.53
CA ASP A 193 18.07 -31.57 52.69
C ASP A 193 16.74 -31.87 53.41
N GLU A 194 15.78 -30.94 53.33
CA GLU A 194 14.44 -31.13 53.90
C GLU A 194 13.51 -31.90 52.93
N ILE A 195 13.66 -31.69 51.62
CA ILE A 195 12.92 -32.42 50.58
C ILE A 195 13.20 -33.93 50.70
N ASP A 196 14.46 -34.31 50.92
CA ASP A 196 14.88 -35.72 51.07
C ASP A 196 14.16 -36.44 52.23
N LYS A 197 13.72 -35.71 53.27
CA LYS A 197 12.94 -36.30 54.39
C LYS A 197 11.53 -36.71 54.00
N THR A 198 11.02 -36.20 52.88
CA THR A 198 9.65 -36.48 52.38
C THR A 198 9.63 -37.26 51.06
N LEU A 199 10.76 -37.92 50.75
CA LEU A 199 10.98 -38.70 49.53
C LEU A 199 9.84 -39.68 49.21
N GLU A 200 9.32 -40.39 50.21
CA GLU A 200 8.24 -41.38 50.03
C GLU A 200 6.96 -40.76 49.43
N ILE A 201 6.59 -39.55 49.88
CA ILE A 201 5.38 -38.87 49.40
C ILE A 201 5.59 -38.37 47.97
N HIS A 202 6.78 -37.81 47.67
CA HIS A 202 7.14 -37.40 46.31
C HIS A 202 7.14 -38.59 45.34
N ASN A 203 7.74 -39.72 45.73
CA ASN A 203 7.75 -40.95 44.93
C ASN A 203 6.34 -41.50 44.70
N LYS A 204 5.44 -41.39 45.69
CA LYS A 204 4.02 -41.76 45.52
C LYS A 204 3.33 -40.90 44.44
N ILE A 205 3.62 -39.60 44.37
CA ILE A 205 3.09 -38.71 43.32
C ILE A 205 3.70 -39.05 41.95
N LEU A 206 5.02 -39.14 41.88
CA LEU A 206 5.75 -39.31 40.62
C LEU A 206 5.56 -40.70 39.99
N SER A 207 5.34 -41.75 40.78
CA SER A 207 5.03 -43.09 40.24
C SER A 207 3.59 -43.22 39.74
N SER A 208 2.68 -42.34 40.17
CA SER A 208 1.25 -42.42 39.83
C SER A 208 0.97 -42.07 38.38
N SER A 209 0.24 -42.94 37.67
CA SER A 209 -0.19 -42.65 36.29
C SER A 209 -1.14 -41.46 36.17
N LYS A 210 -1.89 -41.13 37.23
CA LYS A 210 -2.80 -39.97 37.25
C LYS A 210 -2.03 -38.65 37.15
N PHE A 211 -0.89 -38.51 37.82
CA PHE A 211 -0.07 -37.30 37.76
C PHE A 211 0.41 -37.02 36.32
N TRP A 212 0.92 -38.05 35.63
CA TRP A 212 1.43 -37.89 34.26
C TRP A 212 0.34 -37.70 33.20
N LYS A 213 -0.92 -38.08 33.48
CA LYS A 213 -2.05 -37.77 32.59
C LYS A 213 -2.36 -36.28 32.52
N LEU A 214 -1.94 -35.49 33.52
CA LEU A 214 -2.14 -34.04 33.57
C LEU A 214 -1.44 -33.30 32.43
N ALA A 215 -0.36 -33.87 31.87
CA ALA A 215 0.32 -33.34 30.69
C ALA A 215 -0.58 -33.23 29.46
N LYS A 216 -1.63 -34.06 29.37
CA LYS A 216 -2.59 -34.12 28.26
C LYS A 216 -4.00 -33.71 28.67
N HIS A 217 -4.14 -32.99 29.77
CA HIS A 217 -5.44 -32.53 30.26
C HIS A 217 -6.04 -31.46 29.33
N ASP A 218 -7.35 -31.41 29.16
CA ASP A 218 -8.01 -30.45 28.26
C ASP A 218 -7.84 -28.99 28.74
N ALA A 219 -7.95 -28.76 30.05
CA ALA A 219 -7.67 -27.45 30.66
C ALA A 219 -6.18 -27.03 30.58
N LEU A 220 -5.91 -25.97 29.80
CA LEU A 220 -4.59 -25.37 29.61
C LEU A 220 -3.85 -24.97 30.92
N PRO A 221 -4.52 -24.36 31.92
CA PRO A 221 -3.84 -23.98 33.18
C PRO A 221 -3.26 -25.17 33.95
N ILE A 222 -3.86 -26.36 33.84
CA ILE A 222 -3.37 -27.59 34.47
C ILE A 222 -2.07 -28.04 33.79
N LYS A 223 -2.06 -28.06 32.44
CA LYS A 223 -0.86 -28.41 31.68
C LYS A 223 0.31 -27.47 32.02
N ILE A 224 0.07 -26.15 32.06
CA ILE A 224 1.07 -25.14 32.43
C ILE A 224 1.61 -25.40 33.84
N ALA A 225 0.73 -25.60 34.81
CA ALA A 225 1.15 -25.86 36.19
C ALA A 225 1.94 -27.18 36.31
N PHE A 226 1.56 -28.21 35.57
CA PHE A 226 2.26 -29.49 35.52
C PHE A 226 3.71 -29.35 34.99
N PHE A 227 3.91 -28.66 33.87
CA PHE A 227 5.27 -28.46 33.34
C PHE A 227 6.13 -27.59 34.26
N ASN A 228 5.57 -26.55 34.88
CA ASN A 228 6.26 -25.76 35.89
C ASN A 228 6.74 -26.60 37.10
N VAL A 229 5.92 -27.56 37.55
CA VAL A 229 6.34 -28.52 38.59
C VAL A 229 7.54 -29.34 38.11
N LEU A 230 7.48 -29.91 36.89
CA LEU A 230 8.60 -30.69 36.35
C LEU A 230 9.88 -29.86 36.26
N THR A 231 9.81 -28.62 35.76
CA THR A 231 10.95 -27.69 35.70
C THR A 231 11.55 -27.48 37.08
N SER A 232 10.73 -27.13 38.08
CA SER A 232 11.22 -26.86 39.44
C SER A 232 11.81 -28.10 40.11
N ILE A 233 11.30 -29.30 39.83
CA ILE A 233 11.91 -30.55 40.31
C ILE A 233 13.27 -30.76 39.63
N MET A 234 13.38 -30.58 38.31
CA MET A 234 14.67 -30.73 37.61
C MET A 234 15.73 -29.72 38.07
N GLU A 235 15.33 -28.48 38.38
CA GLU A 235 16.23 -27.43 38.86
C GLU A 235 16.67 -27.65 40.31
N ASN A 236 15.73 -27.97 41.20
CA ASN A 236 15.94 -27.90 42.65
C ASN A 236 15.98 -29.28 43.32
N ALA A 237 15.52 -30.36 42.69
CA ALA A 237 15.38 -31.70 43.30
C ALA A 237 15.52 -32.85 42.27
N GLY A 238 16.50 -32.75 41.36
CA GLY A 238 16.64 -33.67 40.21
C GLY A 238 16.74 -35.16 40.57
N LYS A 239 17.26 -35.50 41.76
CA LYS A 239 17.35 -36.88 42.27
C LYS A 239 15.99 -37.60 42.32
N LEU A 240 14.90 -36.86 42.54
CA LEU A 240 13.54 -37.42 42.58
C LEU A 240 13.10 -38.02 41.24
N LEU A 241 13.71 -37.58 40.13
CA LEU A 241 13.34 -38.00 38.79
C LEU A 241 14.23 -39.11 38.24
N GLU A 242 15.22 -39.61 38.98
CA GLU A 242 16.14 -40.66 38.47
C GLU A 242 15.38 -41.92 37.99
N ASN A 243 14.40 -42.37 38.78
CA ASN A 243 13.60 -43.56 38.45
C ASN A 243 12.57 -43.32 37.33
N GLU A 244 12.13 -42.07 37.13
CA GLU A 244 11.10 -41.69 36.15
C GLU A 244 11.69 -40.87 34.98
N LYS A 245 13.01 -40.82 34.85
CA LYS A 245 13.76 -39.98 33.91
C LYS A 245 13.30 -40.15 32.46
N LYS A 246 13.14 -41.40 32.02
CA LYS A 246 12.61 -41.73 30.69
C LYS A 246 11.23 -41.13 30.46
N ARG A 247 10.37 -41.20 31.48
CA ARG A 247 9.00 -40.70 31.42
C ARG A 247 8.98 -39.16 31.39
N THR A 248 9.78 -38.52 32.25
CA THR A 248 9.96 -37.06 32.26
C THR A 248 10.35 -36.52 30.89
N VAL A 249 11.45 -37.03 30.33
CA VAL A 249 11.97 -36.55 29.04
C VAL A 249 10.97 -36.86 27.92
N THR A 250 10.38 -38.06 27.90
CA THR A 250 9.38 -38.42 26.87
C THR A 250 8.16 -37.51 26.92
N THR A 251 7.67 -37.16 28.11
CA THR A 251 6.51 -36.28 28.27
C THR A 251 6.81 -34.86 27.80
N ILE A 252 7.96 -34.29 28.15
CA ILE A 252 8.37 -32.95 27.68
C ILE A 252 8.53 -32.94 26.15
N MET A 253 9.25 -33.91 25.59
CA MET A 253 9.51 -33.98 24.16
C MET A 253 8.23 -34.20 23.33
N ASN A 254 7.24 -34.90 23.89
CA ASN A 254 5.97 -35.14 23.22
C ASN A 254 5.09 -33.87 23.09
N SER A 255 5.37 -32.83 23.89
CA SER A 255 4.62 -31.56 23.93
C SER A 255 5.35 -30.38 23.25
N LEU A 256 6.44 -30.63 22.52
CA LEU A 256 7.20 -29.57 21.82
C LEU A 256 6.44 -28.87 20.69
N ASP A 257 5.37 -29.50 20.19
CA ASP A 257 4.55 -29.04 19.08
C ASP A 257 3.18 -28.48 19.51
N GLU A 258 3.02 -28.13 20.79
CA GLU A 258 1.80 -27.48 21.30
C GLU A 258 1.58 -26.12 20.62
N SER A 259 0.31 -25.81 20.32
CA SER A 259 -0.06 -24.63 19.53
C SER A 259 -0.23 -23.33 20.32
N GLU A 260 -0.45 -23.43 21.62
CA GLU A 260 -0.79 -22.29 22.47
C GLU A 260 0.48 -21.64 23.08
N PRO A 261 0.69 -20.32 22.91
CA PRO A 261 1.90 -19.63 23.40
C PRO A 261 2.20 -19.83 24.89
N ALA A 262 1.14 -19.87 25.70
CA ALA A 262 1.24 -19.91 27.16
C ALA A 262 1.81 -21.23 27.70
N ILE A 263 1.56 -22.36 27.02
CA ILE A 263 2.15 -23.65 27.37
C ILE A 263 3.50 -23.85 26.69
N LEU A 264 3.64 -23.37 25.46
CA LEU A 264 4.83 -23.58 24.66
C LEU A 264 6.07 -22.96 25.32
N SER A 265 5.96 -21.76 25.89
CA SER A 265 7.05 -21.13 26.66
C SER A 265 7.57 -22.03 27.78
N VAL A 266 6.65 -22.58 28.58
CA VAL A 266 6.97 -23.42 29.75
C VAL A 266 7.50 -24.78 29.32
N VAL A 267 6.99 -25.36 28.24
CA VAL A 267 7.49 -26.64 27.70
C VAL A 267 8.90 -26.48 27.14
N TRP A 268 9.19 -25.40 26.41
CA TRP A 268 10.53 -25.13 25.89
C TRP A 268 11.53 -24.81 26.99
N GLU A 269 11.11 -24.07 28.03
CA GLU A 269 11.91 -23.90 29.25
C GLU A 269 12.19 -25.25 29.93
N SER A 270 11.16 -26.08 30.12
CA SER A 270 11.30 -27.45 30.66
C SER A 270 12.29 -28.28 29.84
N MET A 271 12.23 -28.18 28.51
CA MET A 271 13.13 -28.88 27.60
C MET A 271 14.57 -28.41 27.75
N LEU A 272 14.81 -27.10 27.82
CA LEU A 272 16.15 -26.56 28.03
C LEU A 272 16.74 -27.02 29.38
N ILE A 273 15.96 -26.95 30.45
CA ILE A 273 16.39 -27.46 31.76
C ILE A 273 16.66 -28.97 31.70
N ALA A 274 15.79 -29.75 31.04
CA ALA A 274 16.01 -31.19 30.88
C ALA A 274 17.31 -31.50 30.12
N THR A 275 17.56 -30.82 29.00
CA THR A 275 18.75 -31.04 28.17
C THR A 275 20.06 -30.60 28.84
N THR A 276 20.00 -29.68 29.81
CA THR A 276 21.17 -29.16 30.53
C THR A 276 21.43 -29.88 31.85
N LYS A 277 20.40 -30.35 32.56
CA LYS A 277 20.52 -31.03 33.85
C LYS A 277 20.63 -32.55 33.74
N ILE A 278 20.22 -33.13 32.62
CA ILE A 278 20.21 -34.58 32.41
C ILE A 278 21.17 -34.92 31.26
N ASP A 279 22.40 -35.33 31.56
CA ASP A 279 23.46 -35.49 30.53
C ASP A 279 23.13 -36.51 29.42
N ASP A 280 22.53 -37.64 29.79
CA ASP A 280 22.14 -38.78 28.96
C ASP A 280 20.66 -38.76 28.54
N TRP A 281 20.02 -37.57 28.54
CA TRP A 281 18.62 -37.43 28.13
C TRP A 281 18.33 -38.01 26.74
N HIS A 282 19.30 -37.92 25.83
CA HIS A 282 19.20 -38.38 24.44
C HIS A 282 19.18 -39.92 24.30
N LEU A 283 19.63 -40.65 25.33
CA LEU A 283 19.59 -42.12 25.38
C LEU A 283 18.25 -42.65 25.90
N VAL A 284 17.54 -41.87 26.72
CA VAL A 284 16.28 -42.30 27.34
C VAL A 284 15.05 -42.05 26.46
N VAL A 285 15.17 -41.20 25.43
CA VAL A 285 14.09 -40.84 24.51
C VAL A 285 14.43 -41.20 23.06
N ASN A 286 13.41 -41.54 22.27
CA ASN A 286 13.64 -41.85 20.86
C ASN A 286 13.77 -40.55 20.03
N ILE A 287 15.00 -40.20 19.67
CA ILE A 287 15.29 -38.99 18.87
C ILE A 287 14.57 -39.02 17.52
N ASN A 288 14.71 -40.11 16.76
CA ASN A 288 14.19 -40.20 15.39
C ASN A 288 12.65 -40.29 15.29
N LYS A 289 12.01 -41.00 16.23
CA LYS A 289 10.56 -41.25 16.19
C LYS A 289 9.74 -40.22 16.97
N LEU A 290 10.33 -39.52 17.94
CA LEU A 290 9.61 -38.57 18.79
C LEU A 290 10.15 -37.16 18.68
N VAL A 291 11.43 -36.95 19.00
CA VAL A 291 11.99 -35.59 19.15
C VAL A 291 12.06 -34.85 17.81
N LEU A 292 12.70 -35.45 16.80
CA LEU A 292 12.89 -34.80 15.50
C LEU A 292 11.56 -34.52 14.78
N PRO A 293 10.59 -35.45 14.67
CA PRO A 293 9.31 -35.17 14.00
C PRO A 293 8.55 -34.00 14.63
N LYS A 294 8.58 -33.90 15.98
CA LYS A 294 7.94 -32.82 16.74
C LYS A 294 8.64 -31.49 16.48
N LEU A 295 9.96 -31.46 16.56
CA LEU A 295 10.76 -30.29 16.22
C LEU A 295 10.53 -29.81 14.77
N TRP A 296 10.52 -30.74 13.81
CA TRP A 296 10.26 -30.43 12.39
C TRP A 296 8.90 -29.77 12.20
N HIS A 297 7.86 -30.25 12.89
CA HIS A 297 6.55 -29.62 12.86
C HIS A 297 6.60 -28.19 13.43
N THR A 298 7.23 -27.97 14.58
CA THR A 298 7.37 -26.65 15.20
C THR A 298 8.11 -25.66 14.29
N LEU A 299 9.16 -26.11 13.60
CA LEU A 299 9.91 -25.28 12.64
C LEU A 299 9.10 -24.95 11.38
N ARG A 300 8.49 -25.96 10.72
CA ARG A 300 7.67 -25.75 9.51
C ARG A 300 6.48 -24.84 9.75
N SER A 301 5.92 -24.89 10.95
CA SER A 301 4.78 -24.08 11.35
C SER A 301 5.16 -22.65 11.78
N GLY A 302 6.43 -22.26 11.65
CA GLY A 302 6.90 -20.91 12.02
C GLY A 302 6.73 -20.61 13.50
N GLY A 303 6.73 -21.65 14.36
CA GLY A 303 6.46 -21.51 15.79
C GLY A 303 5.01 -21.18 16.15
N GLN A 304 4.04 -21.33 15.23
CA GLN A 304 2.59 -21.17 15.48
C GLN A 304 2.25 -19.85 16.21
N CYS A 305 2.70 -18.71 15.65
CA CYS A 305 2.56 -17.37 16.23
C CYS A 305 3.39 -17.11 17.52
N CYS A 306 4.35 -17.98 17.84
CA CYS A 306 5.18 -17.91 19.05
C CYS A 306 6.69 -17.99 18.76
N ALA A 307 7.12 -17.64 17.55
CA ALA A 307 8.52 -17.69 17.16
C ALA A 307 9.41 -16.84 18.07
N SER A 308 8.93 -15.67 18.52
CA SER A 308 9.67 -14.82 19.46
C SER A 308 10.04 -15.49 20.80
N THR A 309 9.27 -16.50 21.22
CA THR A 309 9.55 -17.28 22.43
C THR A 309 10.33 -18.56 22.13
N VAL A 310 9.98 -19.25 21.04
CA VAL A 310 10.54 -20.58 20.72
C VAL A 310 11.91 -20.50 20.07
N TYR A 311 12.06 -19.64 19.05
CA TYR A 311 13.24 -19.63 18.20
C TYR A 311 14.55 -19.27 18.93
N PRO A 312 14.56 -18.33 19.90
CA PRO A 312 15.77 -18.06 20.71
C PRO A 312 16.30 -19.30 21.46
N ASN A 313 15.44 -20.26 21.76
CA ASN A 313 15.79 -21.49 22.47
C ASN A 313 16.35 -22.59 21.54
N LEU A 314 16.34 -22.39 20.22
CA LEU A 314 16.81 -23.39 19.25
C LEU A 314 18.33 -23.54 19.28
N LEU A 315 19.09 -22.45 19.44
CA LEU A 315 20.56 -22.52 19.43
C LEU A 315 21.10 -23.42 20.55
N PRO A 316 20.67 -23.27 21.83
CA PRO A 316 21.01 -24.23 22.88
C PRO A 316 20.64 -25.68 22.53
N PHE A 317 19.51 -25.91 21.85
CA PHE A 317 19.12 -27.26 21.44
C PHE A 317 20.01 -27.82 20.31
N VAL A 318 20.35 -27.00 19.30
CA VAL A 318 21.26 -27.37 18.21
C VAL A 318 22.64 -27.74 18.74
N SER A 319 23.08 -27.15 19.86
CA SER A 319 24.33 -27.55 20.54
C SER A 319 24.36 -29.02 21.00
N GLN A 320 23.19 -29.66 21.11
CA GLN A 320 23.09 -31.07 21.48
C GLN A 320 23.14 -32.03 20.28
N PHE A 321 23.04 -31.53 19.03
CA PHE A 321 23.00 -32.37 17.82
C PHE A 321 24.20 -33.33 17.67
N PRO A 322 25.46 -32.92 17.98
CA PRO A 322 26.59 -33.82 17.91
C PRO A 322 26.49 -35.05 18.84
N LYS A 323 25.61 -35.00 19.85
CA LYS A 323 25.35 -36.13 20.75
C LYS A 323 24.38 -37.16 20.15
N PHE A 324 23.70 -36.84 19.06
CA PHE A 324 22.72 -37.74 18.45
C PHE A 324 23.43 -38.74 17.53
N ASN A 325 23.05 -40.01 17.64
CA ASN A 325 23.53 -41.07 16.74
C ASN A 325 22.71 -41.06 15.43
N VAL A 326 22.78 -39.95 14.70
CA VAL A 326 22.08 -39.70 13.42
C VAL A 326 23.10 -39.11 12.45
N ASP A 327 22.92 -39.37 11.16
CA ASP A 327 23.73 -38.71 10.13
C ASP A 327 23.64 -37.19 10.27
N LEU A 328 24.79 -36.54 10.46
CA LEU A 328 24.84 -35.10 10.74
C LEU A 328 24.41 -34.29 9.52
N ILE A 329 24.71 -34.76 8.30
CA ILE A 329 24.38 -34.05 7.06
C ILE A 329 22.85 -34.01 6.90
N ASP A 330 22.19 -35.16 7.03
CA ASP A 330 20.73 -35.24 6.97
C ASP A 330 20.07 -34.48 8.12
N LEU A 331 20.65 -34.51 9.32
CA LEU A 331 20.11 -33.84 10.50
C LEU A 331 20.10 -32.31 10.33
N TYR A 332 21.23 -31.70 9.99
CA TYR A 332 21.32 -30.25 9.78
C TYR A 332 20.54 -29.82 8.53
N THR A 333 20.58 -30.60 7.44
CA THR A 333 19.83 -30.30 6.22
C THR A 333 18.33 -30.28 6.48
N ASN A 334 17.79 -31.29 7.18
CA ASN A 334 16.39 -31.30 7.57
C ASN A 334 16.05 -30.17 8.54
N PHE A 335 16.93 -29.83 9.49
CA PHE A 335 16.71 -28.71 10.40
C PHE A 335 16.51 -27.39 9.68
N PHE A 336 17.44 -27.01 8.81
CA PHE A 336 17.33 -25.76 8.07
C PHE A 336 16.23 -25.81 7.00
N ASN A 337 15.95 -26.95 6.37
CA ASN A 337 14.82 -27.10 5.46
C ASN A 337 13.48 -26.78 6.13
N ASN A 338 13.26 -27.32 7.33
CA ASN A 338 12.01 -27.08 8.07
C ASN A 338 11.96 -25.63 8.59
N MET A 339 13.08 -25.05 9.02
CA MET A 339 13.16 -23.65 9.42
C MET A 339 12.87 -22.70 8.26
N ARG A 340 13.33 -23.04 7.04
CA ARG A 340 13.04 -22.28 5.82
C ARG A 340 11.57 -22.23 5.48
N GLN A 341 10.87 -23.37 5.58
CA GLN A 341 9.42 -23.41 5.40
C GLN A 341 8.69 -22.51 6.41
N GLY A 342 9.26 -22.35 7.62
CA GLY A 342 8.75 -21.42 8.64
C GLY A 342 8.74 -19.95 8.20
N PHE A 343 9.67 -19.52 7.34
CA PHE A 343 9.68 -18.14 6.79
C PHE A 343 8.48 -17.86 5.87
N SER A 344 7.93 -18.88 5.24
CA SER A 344 6.78 -18.76 4.32
C SER A 344 5.44 -18.75 5.04
N VAL A 345 5.41 -18.87 6.38
CA VAL A 345 4.17 -18.90 7.16
C VAL A 345 3.63 -17.47 7.34
N LYS A 346 2.35 -17.26 7.00
CA LYS A 346 1.68 -15.94 7.04
C LYS A 346 1.82 -15.24 8.40
N SER A 347 1.69 -15.96 9.52
CA SER A 347 1.82 -15.36 10.86
C SER A 347 3.20 -14.76 11.12
N VAL A 348 4.25 -15.37 10.57
CA VAL A 348 5.63 -14.87 10.66
C VAL A 348 5.77 -13.64 9.77
N GLN A 349 5.36 -13.74 8.50
CA GLN A 349 5.50 -12.65 7.51
C GLN A 349 4.74 -11.37 7.89
N MET A 350 3.61 -11.50 8.59
CA MET A 350 2.78 -10.37 9.01
C MET A 350 3.30 -9.66 10.28
N SER A 351 4.25 -10.25 11.02
CA SER A 351 4.75 -9.71 12.28
C SER A 351 6.26 -9.48 12.26
N ARG A 352 6.66 -8.23 12.51
CA ARG A 352 8.07 -7.83 12.57
C ARG A 352 8.86 -8.56 13.66
N SER A 353 8.27 -8.75 14.85
CA SER A 353 8.95 -9.42 15.97
C SER A 353 9.18 -10.90 15.69
N GLU A 354 8.18 -11.56 15.07
CA GLU A 354 8.24 -12.96 14.71
C GLU A 354 9.26 -13.18 13.58
N THR A 355 9.17 -12.39 12.50
CA THR A 355 10.13 -12.42 11.39
C THR A 355 11.57 -12.21 11.90
N LEU A 356 11.79 -11.23 12.78
CA LEU A 356 13.11 -10.96 13.35
C LEU A 356 13.62 -12.13 14.20
N ALA A 357 12.77 -12.75 15.03
CA ALA A 357 13.14 -13.89 15.86
C ALA A 357 13.52 -15.12 15.02
N VAL A 358 12.75 -15.43 13.98
CA VAL A 358 13.05 -16.52 13.03
C VAL A 358 14.36 -16.25 12.31
N THR A 359 14.53 -15.05 11.76
CA THR A 359 15.73 -14.63 11.02
C THR A 359 16.98 -14.71 11.88
N THR A 360 16.95 -14.08 13.07
CA THR A 360 18.10 -14.05 13.98
C THR A 360 18.50 -15.46 14.39
N SER A 361 17.53 -16.29 14.75
CA SER A 361 17.81 -17.66 15.19
C SER A 361 18.28 -18.55 14.04
N PHE A 362 17.79 -18.35 12.81
CA PHE A 362 18.29 -19.05 11.62
C PHE A 362 19.78 -18.75 11.41
N ILE A 363 20.16 -17.45 11.42
CA ILE A 363 21.54 -17.03 11.21
C ILE A 363 22.45 -17.46 12.37
N GLU A 364 22.00 -17.35 13.62
CA GLU A 364 22.78 -17.77 14.79
C GLU A 364 22.97 -19.31 14.81
N CYS A 365 21.93 -20.09 14.50
CA CYS A 365 22.04 -21.54 14.38
C CYS A 365 22.93 -21.95 13.21
N LEU A 366 22.83 -21.29 12.05
CA LEU A 366 23.67 -21.55 10.88
C LEU A 366 25.14 -21.26 11.17
N ARG A 367 25.42 -20.11 11.79
CA ARG A 367 26.77 -19.73 12.23
C ARG A 367 27.35 -20.76 13.18
N TYR A 368 26.59 -21.20 14.18
CA TYR A 368 27.04 -22.21 15.13
C TYR A 368 27.25 -23.58 14.47
N SER A 369 26.34 -24.00 13.59
CA SER A 369 26.43 -25.28 12.88
C SER A 369 27.66 -25.34 11.98
N ILE A 370 28.00 -24.24 11.31
CA ILE A 370 29.24 -24.12 10.51
C ILE A 370 30.48 -24.07 11.41
N LEU A 371 30.39 -23.39 12.57
CA LEU A 371 31.50 -23.30 13.52
C LEU A 371 31.88 -24.67 14.12
N ILE A 372 30.90 -25.45 14.57
CA ILE A 372 31.14 -26.75 15.22
C ILE A 372 31.58 -27.81 14.20
N ASN A 373 31.18 -27.68 12.94
CA ASN A 373 31.54 -28.58 11.85
C ASN A 373 32.61 -27.99 10.91
N ALA A 374 33.44 -27.04 11.38
CA ALA A 374 34.38 -26.31 10.52
C ALA A 374 35.43 -27.21 9.81
N GLU A 375 35.64 -28.43 10.29
CA GLU A 375 36.49 -29.43 9.63
C GLU A 375 35.78 -30.18 8.49
N ASN A 376 34.45 -30.31 8.56
CA ASN A 376 33.64 -30.94 7.52
C ASN A 376 33.23 -29.90 6.47
N VAL A 377 34.15 -29.62 5.56
CA VAL A 377 33.98 -28.60 4.51
C VAL A 377 32.77 -28.90 3.61
N ASP A 378 32.53 -30.17 3.28
CA ASP A 378 31.40 -30.59 2.42
C ASP A 378 30.05 -30.20 3.04
N LEU A 379 29.85 -30.50 4.33
CA LEU A 379 28.64 -30.10 5.05
C LEU A 379 28.49 -28.57 5.09
N CYS A 380 29.56 -27.83 5.40
CA CYS A 380 29.50 -26.37 5.43
C CYS A 380 29.10 -25.78 4.07
N VAL A 381 29.72 -26.24 2.99
CA VAL A 381 29.41 -25.82 1.62
C VAL A 381 27.97 -26.16 1.25
N ARG A 382 27.48 -27.35 1.64
CA ARG A 382 26.09 -27.75 1.43
C ARG A 382 25.09 -26.86 2.16
N LEU A 383 25.38 -26.48 3.41
CA LEU A 383 24.55 -25.55 4.18
C LEU A 383 24.49 -24.16 3.54
N LEU A 384 25.59 -23.68 2.96
CA LEU A 384 25.61 -22.44 2.19
C LEU A 384 24.71 -22.56 0.95
N LYS A 385 24.99 -23.54 0.08
CA LYS A 385 24.29 -23.72 -1.21
C LYS A 385 22.81 -24.03 -1.06
N GLU A 386 22.49 -25.02 -0.24
CA GLU A 386 21.14 -25.56 -0.18
C GLU A 386 20.26 -24.81 0.81
N GLN A 387 20.82 -24.10 1.80
CA GLN A 387 20.06 -23.44 2.87
C GLN A 387 20.16 -21.91 2.82
N LEU A 388 21.37 -21.34 2.84
CA LEU A 388 21.54 -19.87 2.88
C LEU A 388 21.17 -19.21 1.55
N MET A 389 21.65 -19.75 0.41
CA MET A 389 21.38 -19.16 -0.91
C MET A 389 19.88 -19.07 -1.23
N PRO A 390 19.03 -20.09 -0.97
CA PRO A 390 17.60 -19.96 -1.24
C PRO A 390 16.87 -19.02 -0.27
N VAL A 391 17.43 -18.76 0.93
CA VAL A 391 16.89 -17.69 1.81
C VAL A 391 17.17 -16.32 1.22
N ILE A 392 18.39 -16.10 0.71
CA ILE A 392 18.73 -14.86 -0.03
C ILE A 392 17.79 -14.72 -1.23
N GLU A 393 17.54 -15.80 -1.97
CA GLU A 393 16.61 -15.82 -3.11
C GLU A 393 15.18 -15.43 -2.68
N ALA A 394 14.65 -16.06 -1.64
CA ALA A 394 13.31 -15.76 -1.12
C ALA A 394 13.19 -14.32 -0.61
N CYS A 395 14.24 -13.76 0.00
CA CYS A 395 14.26 -12.34 0.40
C CYS A 395 14.26 -11.37 -0.78
N MET A 396 14.70 -11.82 -1.96
CA MET A 396 14.61 -11.00 -3.18
C MET A 396 13.21 -11.05 -3.78
N THR A 397 12.48 -12.17 -3.65
CA THR A 397 11.16 -12.37 -4.29
C THR A 397 9.96 -12.04 -3.39
N ASP A 398 10.06 -12.18 -2.06
CA ASP A 398 8.94 -12.07 -1.11
C ASP A 398 9.14 -10.96 -0.04
N SER A 399 8.02 -10.47 0.53
CA SER A 399 7.86 -9.73 1.81
C SER A 399 8.93 -8.68 2.23
N ILE A 400 8.53 -7.41 2.28
CA ILE A 400 9.34 -6.24 2.69
C ILE A 400 10.07 -6.41 4.05
N PHE A 401 9.46 -7.10 5.02
CA PHE A 401 10.04 -7.22 6.37
C PHE A 401 11.18 -8.24 6.47
N MET A 402 11.07 -9.33 5.69
CA MET A 402 12.12 -10.35 5.61
C MET A 402 13.41 -9.71 5.06
N LYS A 403 13.28 -8.94 4.00
CA LYS A 403 14.36 -8.21 3.33
C LYS A 403 15.17 -7.32 4.29
N GLN A 404 14.50 -6.47 5.06
CA GLN A 404 15.16 -5.52 5.96
C GLN A 404 15.96 -6.18 7.08
N CYS A 405 15.51 -7.33 7.60
CA CYS A 405 16.19 -8.02 8.70
C CYS A 405 17.24 -9.02 8.21
N CYS A 406 16.91 -9.80 7.16
CA CYS A 406 17.77 -10.88 6.68
C CYS A 406 19.05 -10.36 6.03
N PHE A 407 18.97 -9.34 5.16
CA PHE A 407 20.16 -8.85 4.45
C PHE A 407 21.24 -8.33 5.41
N ILE A 408 20.84 -7.67 6.48
CA ILE A 408 21.77 -7.15 7.49
C ILE A 408 22.49 -8.31 8.21
N GLU A 409 21.74 -9.29 8.72
CA GLU A 409 22.34 -10.40 9.46
C GLU A 409 23.16 -11.34 8.56
N ILE A 410 22.73 -11.56 7.31
CA ILE A 410 23.48 -12.32 6.30
C ILE A 410 24.78 -11.59 5.93
N THR A 411 24.74 -10.28 5.73
CA THR A 411 25.92 -9.45 5.48
C THR A 411 26.93 -9.59 6.62
N HIS A 412 26.48 -9.47 7.87
CA HIS A 412 27.36 -9.65 9.03
C HIS A 412 27.97 -11.06 9.09
N LEU A 413 27.21 -12.09 8.72
CA LEU A 413 27.71 -13.47 8.68
C LEU A 413 28.81 -13.65 7.62
N ILE A 414 28.57 -13.18 6.39
CA ILE A 414 29.53 -13.29 5.27
C ILE A 414 30.79 -12.47 5.56
N ARG A 415 30.65 -11.23 6.02
CA ARG A 415 31.79 -10.39 6.43
C ARG A 415 32.58 -11.02 7.58
N TYR A 416 31.91 -11.72 8.50
CA TYR A 416 32.57 -12.47 9.56
C TYR A 416 33.37 -13.67 9.02
N TRP A 417 32.84 -14.43 8.06
CA TRP A 417 33.59 -15.52 7.42
C TRP A 417 34.81 -15.00 6.66
N SER A 418 34.64 -13.96 5.86
CA SER A 418 35.74 -13.34 5.10
C SER A 418 36.87 -12.86 6.02
N LYS A 419 36.54 -12.11 7.08
CA LYS A 419 37.54 -11.60 8.04
C LYS A 419 38.34 -12.71 8.74
N ASN A 420 37.75 -13.90 8.90
CA ASN A 420 38.35 -15.01 9.63
C ASN A 420 38.87 -16.15 8.73
N ARG A 421 38.87 -15.97 7.41
CA ARG A 421 39.28 -17.02 6.45
C ARG A 421 40.73 -17.48 6.58
N THR A 422 41.60 -16.64 7.15
CA THR A 422 43.02 -16.97 7.39
C THR A 422 43.25 -17.66 8.73
N ASN A 423 42.21 -17.89 9.53
CA ASN A 423 42.32 -18.55 10.82
C ASN A 423 42.35 -20.07 10.64
N GLU A 424 43.44 -20.71 11.05
CA GLU A 424 43.64 -22.16 10.93
C GLU A 424 42.56 -23.01 11.63
N LYS A 425 41.85 -22.44 12.62
CA LYS A 425 40.74 -23.12 13.31
C LYS A 425 39.47 -23.22 12.48
N TYR A 426 39.33 -22.45 11.39
CA TYR A 426 38.11 -22.34 10.59
C TYR A 426 38.36 -22.70 9.13
N LYS A 427 38.85 -23.93 8.88
CA LYS A 427 39.25 -24.40 7.55
C LYS A 427 38.15 -24.27 6.48
N SER A 428 36.88 -24.43 6.85
CA SER A 428 35.76 -24.31 5.91
C SER A 428 35.51 -22.89 5.40
N TYR A 429 36.01 -21.83 6.06
CA TYR A 429 35.64 -20.46 5.72
C TYR A 429 36.18 -19.99 4.37
N VAL A 430 37.35 -20.50 3.95
CA VAL A 430 37.92 -20.22 2.62
C VAL A 430 36.99 -20.78 1.54
N SER A 431 36.67 -22.07 1.61
CA SER A 431 35.78 -22.73 0.65
C SER A 431 34.35 -22.17 0.66
N LEU A 432 33.86 -21.71 1.83
CA LEU A 432 32.58 -21.01 1.92
C LEU A 432 32.58 -19.69 1.16
N MET A 433 33.64 -18.89 1.27
CA MET A 433 33.75 -17.62 0.55
C MET A 433 33.91 -17.83 -0.95
N GLU A 434 34.75 -18.78 -1.37
CA GLU A 434 34.88 -19.17 -2.78
C GLU A 434 33.54 -19.60 -3.36
N GLN A 435 32.79 -20.44 -2.64
CA GLN A 435 31.51 -20.90 -3.11
C GLN A 435 30.44 -19.80 -3.11
N PHE A 436 30.44 -18.90 -2.12
CA PHE A 436 29.50 -17.78 -2.07
C PHE A 436 29.62 -16.90 -3.33
N TRP A 437 30.84 -16.59 -3.74
CA TRP A 437 31.08 -15.79 -4.95
C TRP A 437 30.78 -16.53 -6.26
N ILE A 438 30.70 -17.87 -6.26
CA ILE A 438 30.22 -18.68 -7.39
C ILE A 438 28.69 -18.68 -7.47
N GLU A 439 27.99 -18.82 -6.34
CA GLU A 439 26.53 -18.94 -6.31
C GLU A 439 25.82 -17.58 -6.45
N LEU A 440 26.45 -16.48 -6.03
CA LEU A 440 25.83 -15.15 -6.05
C LEU A 440 25.47 -14.68 -7.48
N PRO A 441 26.35 -14.78 -8.50
CA PRO A 441 25.99 -14.47 -9.89
C PRO A 441 24.82 -15.33 -10.43
N LEU A 442 24.82 -16.64 -10.13
CA LEU A 442 23.78 -17.58 -10.57
C LEU A 442 22.41 -17.21 -9.99
N LEU A 443 22.37 -16.76 -8.74
CA LEU A 443 21.15 -16.30 -8.07
C LEU A 443 20.61 -15.01 -8.72
N PHE A 444 21.49 -14.06 -9.03
CA PHE A 444 21.11 -12.81 -9.71
C PHE A 444 20.56 -13.08 -11.11
N GLU A 445 21.19 -13.99 -11.86
CA GLU A 445 20.71 -14.44 -13.17
C GLU A 445 19.29 -15.04 -13.09
N LYS A 446 19.05 -15.91 -12.11
CA LYS A 446 17.74 -16.53 -11.89
C LYS A 446 16.65 -15.51 -11.57
N TYR A 447 16.94 -14.54 -10.69
CA TYR A 447 16.00 -13.50 -10.28
C TYR A 447 15.59 -12.58 -11.45
N MET A 448 16.56 -12.11 -12.24
CA MET A 448 16.30 -11.23 -13.39
C MET A 448 15.45 -11.90 -14.47
N ASN A 449 15.57 -13.22 -14.64
CA ASN A 449 14.72 -13.99 -15.56
C ASN A 449 13.27 -14.09 -15.08
N MET A 450 13.02 -14.10 -13.76
CA MET A 450 11.65 -14.17 -13.19
C MET A 450 10.91 -12.82 -13.24
N SER A 451 11.60 -11.69 -13.09
CA SER A 451 10.98 -10.36 -13.10
C SER A 451 10.38 -9.94 -14.45
N LYS A 452 10.71 -10.64 -15.54
CA LYS A 452 10.18 -10.38 -16.90
C LYS A 452 8.66 -10.59 -17.03
N GLY A 453 8.00 -11.26 -16.07
CA GLY A 453 6.57 -11.61 -16.15
C GLY A 453 5.57 -10.65 -15.48
N PHE A 454 6.01 -9.68 -14.67
CA PHE A 454 5.13 -8.83 -13.86
C PHE A 454 5.41 -7.33 -14.08
N ALA A 455 4.91 -6.78 -15.18
CA ALA A 455 4.84 -5.33 -15.39
C ALA A 455 3.63 -4.75 -14.64
N CYS A 456 3.68 -4.70 -13.31
CA CYS A 456 2.88 -3.82 -12.42
C CYS A 456 3.04 -4.28 -10.96
N ILE A 457 4.03 -3.74 -10.24
CA ILE A 457 4.00 -3.40 -8.80
C ILE A 457 5.14 -2.39 -8.61
N ALA A 458 4.78 -1.14 -8.34
CA ALA A 458 5.72 -0.02 -8.19
C ALA A 458 6.49 0.00 -6.85
N ASP A 459 6.50 -1.11 -6.09
CA ASP A 459 7.05 -1.15 -4.72
C ASP A 459 8.07 -2.29 -4.48
N GLY A 460 8.37 -3.09 -5.51
CA GLY A 460 9.23 -4.29 -5.43
C GLY A 460 10.57 -4.21 -6.16
N LYS A 461 10.97 -3.03 -6.66
CA LYS A 461 12.24 -2.87 -7.38
C LYS A 461 13.36 -2.61 -6.37
N ASP A 462 14.53 -3.21 -6.63
CA ASP A 462 15.84 -2.95 -6.00
C ASP A 462 16.27 -3.84 -4.82
N SER A 463 15.64 -5.01 -4.61
CA SER A 463 16.08 -5.92 -3.53
C SER A 463 17.49 -6.49 -3.70
N HIS A 464 17.88 -6.77 -4.93
CA HIS A 464 19.23 -7.25 -5.25
C HIS A 464 20.29 -6.13 -5.09
N ILE A 465 19.97 -4.90 -5.49
CA ILE A 465 20.81 -3.70 -5.29
C ILE A 465 20.98 -3.42 -3.81
N GLU A 466 19.90 -3.47 -3.03
CA GLU A 466 19.94 -3.26 -1.59
C GLU A 466 20.81 -4.29 -0.88
N PHE A 467 20.77 -5.56 -1.32
CA PHE A 467 21.67 -6.58 -0.80
C PHE A 467 23.14 -6.28 -1.11
N LEU A 468 23.48 -5.92 -2.36
CA LEU A 468 24.85 -5.54 -2.73
C LEU A 468 25.35 -4.30 -1.98
N LEU A 469 24.47 -3.32 -1.75
CA LEU A 469 24.81 -2.14 -0.96
C LEU A 469 25.05 -2.49 0.50
N ASN A 470 24.25 -3.36 1.10
CA ASN A 470 24.52 -3.85 2.45
C ASN A 470 25.85 -4.63 2.50
N LEU A 471 26.15 -5.42 1.46
CA LEU A 471 27.45 -6.09 1.35
C LEU A 471 28.60 -5.08 1.27
N LYS A 472 28.47 -3.98 0.52
CA LYS A 472 29.47 -2.91 0.39
C LYS A 472 29.64 -2.11 1.69
N ASP A 473 28.53 -1.61 2.23
CA ASP A 473 28.46 -0.75 3.41
C ASP A 473 27.70 -1.48 4.52
N VAL A 474 28.43 -2.04 5.48
CA VAL A 474 27.84 -2.85 6.55
C VAL A 474 26.99 -1.95 7.46
N PRO A 475 25.67 -2.18 7.58
CA PRO A 475 24.82 -1.37 8.44
C PRO A 475 25.18 -1.55 9.92
N ASP A 476 25.09 -0.47 10.70
CA ASP A 476 25.32 -0.53 12.14
C ASP A 476 24.30 -1.45 12.82
N ARG A 477 24.78 -2.41 13.63
CA ARG A 477 23.90 -3.25 14.47
C ARG A 477 23.13 -2.33 15.43
N THR A 478 21.89 -2.00 15.11
CA THR A 478 20.93 -1.39 16.04
C THR A 478 20.45 -2.41 17.08
N ARG A 479 21.34 -3.21 17.67
CA ARG A 479 21.06 -3.79 18.98
C ARG A 479 21.04 -2.60 19.94
N LYS A 480 19.83 -2.12 20.29
CA LYS A 480 19.62 -1.49 21.60
C LYS A 480 20.36 -2.40 22.56
N LYS A 481 21.47 -1.93 23.12
CA LYS A 481 22.20 -2.64 24.17
C LYS A 481 21.22 -2.76 25.33
N LEU A 482 20.36 -3.76 25.31
CA LEU A 482 19.67 -4.26 26.49
C LEU A 482 20.78 -4.89 27.34
N LYS A 483 21.54 -4.02 28.00
CA LYS A 483 22.29 -4.40 29.18
C LYS A 483 21.23 -4.85 30.17
N VAL A 484 21.02 -6.15 30.28
CA VAL A 484 20.38 -6.72 31.46
C VAL A 484 21.30 -6.37 32.62
N LYS A 485 20.91 -5.36 33.40
CA LYS A 485 21.44 -5.19 34.75
C LYS A 485 20.63 -6.11 35.64
N PHE A 486 21.27 -7.09 36.25
CA PHE A 486 20.73 -7.71 37.44
C PHE A 486 20.82 -6.65 38.54
N SER A 487 19.68 -6.23 39.07
CA SER A 487 19.63 -5.34 40.22
C SER A 487 19.79 -6.17 41.49
N ASP A 488 20.97 -6.12 42.10
CA ASP A 488 21.13 -6.48 43.51
C ASP A 488 20.60 -5.34 44.40
N PRO A 489 20.03 -5.62 45.58
CA PRO A 489 19.27 -4.64 46.36
C PRO A 489 20.11 -3.60 47.12
N SER A 490 21.42 -3.48 46.86
CA SER A 490 22.32 -2.81 47.79
C SER A 490 23.43 -1.93 47.19
N ASP A 491 23.18 -1.19 46.11
CA ASP A 491 24.11 -0.14 45.69
C ASP A 491 23.42 1.18 45.32
N SER A 492 23.65 2.18 46.15
CA SER A 492 23.47 3.58 45.83
C SER A 492 24.71 4.10 45.07
N VAL A 493 24.52 5.20 44.32
CA VAL A 493 25.53 6.20 43.88
C VAL A 493 25.80 6.32 42.37
N THR A 494 25.50 7.54 41.90
CA THR A 494 26.02 8.37 40.78
C THR A 494 26.23 7.83 39.37
N VAL A 495 25.64 8.57 38.44
CA VAL A 495 25.88 8.52 36.99
C VAL A 495 27.30 9.04 36.68
N SER A 496 28.12 8.18 36.09
CA SER A 496 29.24 8.59 35.23
C SER A 496 29.17 7.78 33.93
N GLU A 497 29.08 8.47 32.81
CA GLU A 497 29.19 7.87 31.48
C GLU A 497 30.66 7.58 31.16
N PRO A 498 31.00 6.40 30.61
CA PRO A 498 32.20 6.26 29.81
C PRO A 498 31.84 6.27 28.32
N LYS A 499 32.35 7.30 27.64
CA LYS A 499 32.60 7.29 26.19
C LYS A 499 33.56 6.14 25.87
N VAL A 500 33.11 5.14 25.12
CA VAL A 500 34.01 4.25 24.36
C VAL A 500 33.44 4.07 22.96
N LYS A 501 33.99 4.85 22.01
CA LYS A 501 33.97 4.53 20.58
C LYS A 501 34.82 3.25 20.40
N VAL A 502 34.21 2.16 19.93
CA VAL A 502 34.98 0.99 19.48
C VAL A 502 35.29 1.19 18.01
N ILE A 503 36.45 1.78 17.78
CA ILE A 503 37.45 1.54 16.74
C ILE A 503 36.99 0.63 15.59
N ASP A 504 36.70 1.26 14.47
CA ASP A 504 36.63 0.73 13.12
C ASP A 504 38.05 0.68 12.54
N VAL A 505 38.75 -0.46 12.63
CA VAL A 505 40.10 -0.63 12.05
C VAL A 505 40.30 -2.06 11.56
N TYR A 506 39.84 -2.31 10.33
CA TYR A 506 40.54 -3.01 9.23
C TYR A 506 39.46 -3.24 8.17
N ALA A 507 39.45 -2.42 7.12
CA ALA A 507 38.67 -2.72 5.93
C ALA A 507 39.16 -4.07 5.38
N ASP A 508 38.26 -5.03 5.21
CA ASP A 508 38.58 -6.33 4.62
C ASP A 508 38.92 -6.12 3.13
N THR A 509 40.19 -5.85 2.85
CA THR A 509 40.68 -5.46 1.52
C THR A 509 40.44 -6.55 0.48
N VAL A 510 40.40 -7.82 0.89
CA VAL A 510 40.22 -8.91 -0.07
C VAL A 510 38.75 -9.15 -0.36
N PHE A 511 37.86 -9.05 0.64
CA PHE A 511 36.43 -9.03 0.36
C PHE A 511 36.07 -7.88 -0.60
N ASN A 512 36.63 -6.70 -0.37
CA ASN A 512 36.39 -5.54 -1.22
C ASN A 512 36.96 -5.76 -2.64
N ALA A 513 38.12 -6.42 -2.79
CA ALA A 513 38.66 -6.77 -4.09
C ALA A 513 37.80 -7.82 -4.84
N GLU A 514 37.25 -8.81 -4.14
CA GLU A 514 36.31 -9.80 -4.69
C GLU A 514 34.99 -9.14 -5.12
N LEU A 515 34.48 -8.21 -4.31
CA LEU A 515 33.33 -7.38 -4.66
C LEU A 515 33.62 -6.51 -5.90
N CYS A 516 34.83 -5.94 -6.01
CA CYS A 516 35.25 -5.19 -7.20
C CYS A 516 35.38 -6.08 -8.46
N LYS A 517 35.80 -7.35 -8.32
CA LYS A 517 35.80 -8.28 -9.46
C LYS A 517 34.40 -8.56 -9.99
N PHE A 518 33.40 -8.63 -9.11
CA PHE A 518 32.00 -8.74 -9.53
C PHE A 518 31.54 -7.49 -10.30
N VAL A 519 32.00 -6.30 -9.92
CA VAL A 519 31.75 -5.06 -10.68
C VAL A 519 32.42 -5.09 -12.06
N ASN A 520 33.60 -5.71 -12.19
CA ASN A 520 34.28 -5.79 -13.49
C ASN A 520 33.52 -6.60 -14.55
N VAL A 521 32.70 -7.57 -14.12
CA VAL A 521 31.81 -8.33 -15.02
C VAL A 521 30.80 -7.40 -15.74
N LEU A 522 30.41 -6.28 -15.10
CA LEU A 522 29.54 -5.27 -15.73
C LEU A 522 30.25 -4.54 -16.89
N PHE A 523 31.59 -4.40 -16.86
CA PHE A 523 32.35 -3.80 -17.95
C PHE A 523 32.36 -4.69 -19.20
N ASP A 524 32.55 -5.99 -19.00
CA ASP A 524 32.53 -6.95 -20.11
C ASP A 524 31.14 -6.98 -20.78
N MET A 525 30.07 -6.96 -19.98
CA MET A 525 28.69 -6.83 -20.48
C MET A 525 28.44 -5.52 -21.26
N THR A 526 29.07 -4.41 -20.85
CA THR A 526 28.98 -3.12 -21.55
C THR A 526 29.65 -3.19 -22.93
N LYS A 527 30.83 -3.82 -23.01
CA LYS A 527 31.54 -4.03 -24.29
C LYS A 527 30.75 -4.93 -25.23
N GLU A 528 30.09 -5.96 -24.68
CA GLU A 528 29.20 -6.85 -25.45
C GLU A 528 28.01 -6.08 -26.04
N ILE A 529 27.31 -5.26 -25.23
CA ILE A 529 26.20 -4.38 -25.71
C ILE A 529 26.69 -3.45 -26.83
N ALA A 530 27.86 -2.84 -26.64
CA ALA A 530 28.44 -1.91 -27.61
C ALA A 530 28.86 -2.60 -28.93
N SER A 531 29.14 -3.91 -28.90
CA SER A 531 29.62 -4.67 -30.07
C SER A 531 28.52 -5.19 -31.01
N CYS A 532 27.23 -5.20 -30.61
CA CYS A 532 26.08 -5.66 -31.41
C CYS A 532 26.38 -6.82 -32.38
N SER A 533 26.91 -7.93 -31.89
CA SER A 533 27.05 -9.15 -32.69
C SER A 533 26.01 -10.20 -32.27
N ASP A 534 25.16 -10.52 -33.25
CA ASP A 534 24.26 -11.67 -33.36
C ASP A 534 23.02 -11.79 -32.46
N GLU A 535 21.94 -12.22 -33.11
CA GLU A 535 20.58 -12.52 -32.64
C GLU A 535 20.49 -13.67 -31.62
N GLN A 536 21.57 -13.96 -30.88
CA GLN A 536 21.66 -15.09 -29.96
C GLN A 536 21.88 -14.71 -28.49
N TYR A 537 21.95 -13.41 -28.15
CA TYR A 537 22.16 -12.96 -26.77
C TYR A 537 21.16 -11.89 -26.30
N ASP A 538 20.82 -11.98 -25.01
CA ASP A 538 19.71 -11.30 -24.34
C ASP A 538 20.06 -9.82 -24.05
N PHE A 539 20.11 -8.98 -25.10
CA PHE A 539 20.48 -7.54 -25.05
C PHE A 539 19.80 -6.77 -23.90
N GLU A 540 18.52 -7.04 -23.67
CA GLU A 540 17.72 -6.43 -22.61
C GLU A 540 18.18 -6.84 -21.19
N LYS A 541 18.72 -8.05 -21.02
CA LYS A 541 19.28 -8.56 -19.74
C LYS A 541 20.48 -7.75 -19.30
N ASN A 542 21.41 -7.50 -20.23
CA ASN A 542 22.65 -6.77 -19.95
C ASN A 542 22.37 -5.28 -19.70
N GLN A 543 21.40 -4.68 -20.43
CA GLN A 543 20.99 -3.30 -20.21
C GLN A 543 20.45 -3.05 -18.80
N ASN A 544 19.56 -3.92 -18.33
CA ASN A 544 18.96 -3.78 -17.00
C ASN A 544 20.00 -3.93 -15.88
N LEU A 545 20.95 -4.87 -16.00
CA LEU A 545 22.05 -5.03 -15.04
C LEU A 545 22.92 -3.77 -14.92
N ILE A 546 23.24 -3.13 -16.04
CA ILE A 546 24.01 -1.87 -16.05
C ILE A 546 23.19 -0.74 -15.42
N LEU A 547 21.93 -0.55 -15.83
CA LEU A 547 21.07 0.50 -15.27
C LEU A 547 20.92 0.37 -13.76
N SER A 548 20.74 -0.85 -13.24
CA SER A 548 20.66 -1.11 -11.80
C SER A 548 21.93 -0.75 -11.03
N ALA A 549 23.09 -0.70 -11.67
CA ALA A 549 24.31 -0.18 -11.03
C ALA A 549 24.26 1.34 -10.78
N PHE A 550 23.42 2.06 -11.53
CA PHE A 550 23.23 3.52 -11.47
C PHE A 550 21.89 3.97 -10.84
N GLU A 551 20.99 3.06 -10.45
CA GLU A 551 19.64 3.36 -9.89
C GLU A 551 19.63 3.84 -8.41
N ILE A 552 20.76 4.25 -7.84
CA ILE A 552 20.92 4.44 -6.39
C ILE A 552 20.43 5.84 -5.94
N PRO A 553 19.81 5.99 -4.74
CA PRO A 553 19.45 7.31 -4.20
C PRO A 553 20.68 8.21 -3.97
N GLU A 554 20.51 9.54 -4.15
CA GLU A 554 21.58 10.57 -4.10
C GLU A 554 22.51 10.50 -2.87
N ILE A 555 22.06 9.88 -1.79
CA ILE A 555 22.73 9.82 -0.47
C ILE A 555 23.74 8.66 -0.37
N ARG A 556 23.64 7.62 -1.21
CA ARG A 556 24.53 6.44 -1.15
C ARG A 556 25.54 6.45 -2.29
N ASP A 557 26.77 5.99 -2.03
CA ASP A 557 27.81 5.86 -3.06
C ASP A 557 27.42 4.79 -4.09
N LEU A 558 27.58 5.12 -5.38
CA LEU A 558 27.38 4.21 -6.52
C LEU A 558 28.10 2.87 -6.33
N LEU A 559 27.54 1.78 -6.86
CA LEU A 559 28.21 0.47 -6.87
C LEU A 559 29.53 0.52 -7.67
N ILE A 560 29.62 1.40 -8.67
CA ILE A 560 30.77 1.61 -9.55
C ILE A 560 31.55 2.87 -9.13
N ASN A 561 32.88 2.82 -9.22
CA ASN A 561 33.75 3.98 -8.97
C ASN A 561 33.77 4.96 -10.16
N ASN A 562 34.31 6.17 -9.96
CA ASN A 562 34.32 7.21 -11.02
C ASN A 562 35.09 6.80 -12.28
N GLU A 563 36.18 6.05 -12.13
CA GLU A 563 37.01 5.57 -13.25
C GLU A 563 36.23 4.57 -14.11
N GLY A 564 35.54 3.62 -13.47
CA GLY A 564 34.65 2.68 -14.14
C GLY A 564 33.48 3.36 -14.86
N THR A 565 32.88 4.37 -14.24
CA THR A 565 31.82 5.15 -14.91
C THR A 565 32.34 5.83 -16.17
N SER A 566 33.53 6.43 -16.13
CA SER A 566 34.13 7.10 -17.29
C SER A 566 34.43 6.12 -18.43
N GLU A 567 34.89 4.91 -18.11
CA GLU A 567 35.22 3.90 -19.12
C GLU A 567 33.95 3.32 -19.78
N ILE A 568 32.90 3.02 -18.99
CA ILE A 568 31.58 2.61 -19.52
C ILE A 568 31.06 3.66 -20.51
N VAL A 569 31.12 4.93 -20.13
CA VAL A 569 30.63 6.02 -20.98
C VAL A 569 31.46 6.18 -22.25
N SER A 570 32.79 6.08 -22.17
CA SER A 570 33.64 6.15 -23.37
C SER A 570 33.27 5.07 -24.39
N ILE A 571 33.07 3.83 -23.93
CA ILE A 571 32.69 2.69 -24.79
C ILE A 571 31.34 2.95 -25.48
N LEU A 572 30.37 3.48 -24.73
CA LEU A 572 29.05 3.81 -25.26
C LEU A 572 29.10 4.96 -26.28
N CYS A 573 29.87 6.02 -25.99
CA CYS A 573 30.09 7.15 -26.89
C CYS A 573 30.81 6.75 -28.19
N ASP A 574 31.85 5.91 -28.11
CA ASP A 574 32.56 5.41 -29.28
C ASP A 574 31.65 4.56 -30.18
N SER A 575 30.78 3.74 -29.57
CA SER A 575 29.77 2.96 -30.29
C SER A 575 28.68 3.83 -30.93
N LEU A 576 28.31 4.96 -30.32
CA LEU A 576 27.35 5.91 -30.90
C LEU A 576 27.94 6.63 -32.12
N ASN A 577 29.22 7.02 -32.07
CA ASN A 577 29.86 7.78 -33.13
C ASN A 577 30.26 6.97 -34.36
N GLY A 578 30.58 5.67 -34.20
CA GLY A 578 31.15 4.82 -35.24
C GLY A 578 30.16 4.06 -36.14
N ARG A 579 28.84 4.24 -36.00
CA ARG A 579 27.84 3.49 -36.80
C ARG A 579 27.17 4.38 -37.85
N ASP A 580 27.27 3.96 -39.11
CA ASP A 580 26.49 4.52 -40.22
C ASP A 580 25.07 3.92 -40.18
N ASP A 581 24.08 4.82 -40.08
CA ASP A 581 22.65 4.67 -40.43
C ASP A 581 21.71 3.76 -39.63
N THR A 582 22.14 2.99 -38.62
CA THR A 582 21.18 2.21 -37.78
C THR A 582 21.54 2.16 -36.29
N CYS A 583 21.34 3.26 -35.58
CA CYS A 583 21.27 3.21 -34.11
C CYS A 583 19.94 2.54 -33.71
N SER A 584 19.98 1.42 -32.97
CA SER A 584 18.74 0.76 -32.56
C SER A 584 17.98 1.63 -31.56
N MET A 585 16.65 1.76 -31.73
CA MET A 585 15.79 2.50 -30.79
C MET A 585 15.95 2.01 -29.34
N GLN A 586 16.28 0.73 -29.15
CA GLN A 586 16.55 0.13 -27.85
C GLN A 586 17.87 0.63 -27.22
N PHE A 587 18.89 0.92 -28.04
CA PHE A 587 20.15 1.48 -27.56
C PHE A 587 20.00 2.96 -27.19
N VAL A 588 19.27 3.74 -28.01
CA VAL A 588 18.95 5.15 -27.69
C VAL A 588 18.15 5.24 -26.39
N ALA A 589 17.10 4.44 -26.23
CA ALA A 589 16.30 4.41 -25.01
C ALA A 589 17.12 4.04 -23.76
N PHE A 590 18.08 3.12 -23.91
CA PHE A 590 19.01 2.76 -22.84
C PHE A 590 19.93 3.92 -22.45
N ILE A 591 20.53 4.61 -23.43
CA ILE A 591 21.40 5.77 -23.19
C ILE A 591 20.62 6.89 -22.48
N THR A 592 19.39 7.17 -22.90
CA THR A 592 18.53 8.16 -22.26
C THR A 592 18.24 7.79 -20.81
N LYS A 593 17.85 6.53 -20.56
CA LYS A 593 17.59 6.06 -19.20
C LYS A 593 18.86 6.13 -18.34
N LEU A 594 20.01 5.73 -18.88
CA LEU A 594 21.30 5.81 -18.19
C LEU A 594 21.66 7.27 -17.83
N MET A 595 21.49 8.21 -18.76
CA MET A 595 21.72 9.64 -18.51
C MET A 595 20.86 10.17 -17.37
N THR A 596 19.55 9.88 -17.37
CA THR A 596 18.64 10.34 -16.30
C THR A 596 19.05 9.85 -14.90
N LEU A 597 19.67 8.66 -14.81
CA LEU A 597 20.20 8.12 -13.57
C LEU A 597 21.53 8.79 -13.19
N MET A 598 22.40 9.03 -14.17
CA MET A 598 23.70 9.68 -13.95
C MET A 598 23.56 11.14 -13.48
N TRP A 599 22.46 11.83 -13.78
CA TRP A 599 22.25 13.21 -13.31
C TRP A 599 22.01 13.33 -11.80
N LYS A 600 21.50 12.26 -11.18
CA LYS A 600 21.24 12.22 -9.73
C LYS A 600 22.52 12.18 -8.89
N HIS A 601 23.67 11.93 -9.52
CA HIS A 601 24.94 11.76 -8.82
C HIS A 601 25.97 12.82 -9.26
N ILE A 602 26.41 13.64 -8.31
CA ILE A 602 27.38 14.74 -8.56
C ILE A 602 28.68 14.25 -9.22
N ARG A 603 29.11 13.01 -8.90
CA ARG A 603 30.37 12.44 -9.39
C ARG A 603 30.31 11.94 -10.84
N THR A 604 29.12 11.81 -11.44
CA THR A 604 28.92 11.27 -12.79
C THR A 604 28.52 12.33 -13.81
N ILE A 605 28.40 13.60 -13.39
CA ILE A 605 28.03 14.73 -14.24
C ILE A 605 28.97 14.86 -15.44
N SER A 606 30.29 14.77 -15.27
CA SER A 606 31.25 14.89 -16.37
C SER A 606 31.07 13.84 -17.45
N SER A 607 30.82 12.58 -17.05
CA SER A 607 30.57 11.49 -17.98
C SER A 607 29.23 11.66 -18.69
N ALA A 608 28.21 12.16 -18.01
CA ALA A 608 26.93 12.41 -18.66
C ALA A 608 26.94 13.64 -19.60
N VAL A 609 27.79 14.66 -19.36
CA VAL A 609 28.11 15.74 -20.34
C VAL A 609 28.66 15.14 -21.65
N GLN A 610 29.55 14.15 -21.56
CA GLN A 610 30.17 13.50 -22.73
C GLN A 610 29.14 12.76 -23.60
N ILE A 611 28.17 12.08 -22.97
CA ILE A 611 27.04 11.46 -23.69
C ILE A 611 26.21 12.53 -24.40
N LEU A 612 25.92 13.65 -23.72
CA LEU A 612 25.11 14.73 -24.29
C LEU A 612 25.77 15.38 -25.52
N GLU A 613 27.09 15.55 -25.51
CA GLU A 613 27.86 16.01 -26.67
C GLU A 613 27.76 15.06 -27.85
N THR A 614 27.87 13.75 -27.57
CA THR A 614 27.73 12.70 -28.59
C THR A 614 26.33 12.70 -29.20
N LEU A 615 25.28 12.86 -28.38
CA LEU A 615 23.90 12.97 -28.85
C LEU A 615 23.68 14.22 -29.72
N PHE A 616 24.28 15.36 -29.35
CA PHE A 616 24.21 16.57 -30.16
C PHE A 616 24.84 16.39 -31.54
N GLU A 617 26.00 15.72 -31.59
CA GLU A 617 26.66 15.40 -32.86
C GLU A 617 25.77 14.50 -33.74
N LEU A 618 25.10 13.50 -33.16
CA LEU A 618 24.16 12.64 -33.88
C LEU A 618 22.93 13.40 -34.42
N CYS A 619 22.37 14.36 -33.67
CA CYS A 619 21.26 15.19 -34.15
C CYS A 619 21.56 15.91 -35.47
N THR A 620 22.84 16.09 -35.83
CA THR A 620 23.26 16.81 -37.03
C THR A 620 23.52 15.92 -38.26
N ARG A 621 23.41 14.59 -38.12
CA ARG A 621 23.60 13.60 -39.21
C ARG A 621 22.27 13.27 -39.91
N GLU A 622 22.32 12.66 -41.09
CA GLU A 622 21.11 12.19 -41.80
C GLU A 622 20.59 10.91 -41.14
N HIS A 623 19.32 10.91 -40.71
CA HIS A 623 18.65 9.78 -40.06
C HIS A 623 17.18 9.68 -40.52
N ASP A 624 16.54 8.52 -40.34
CA ASP A 624 15.09 8.37 -40.49
C ASP A 624 14.33 9.31 -39.53
N ASP A 625 13.23 9.91 -40.01
CA ASP A 625 12.49 10.98 -39.30
C ASP A 625 12.11 10.60 -37.85
N LEU A 626 11.78 9.34 -37.58
CA LEU A 626 11.39 8.84 -36.25
C LEU A 626 12.57 8.74 -35.27
N THR A 627 13.75 8.36 -35.78
CA THR A 627 14.98 8.21 -35.00
C THR A 627 15.56 9.59 -34.67
N ALA A 628 15.48 10.52 -35.63
CA ALA A 628 15.90 11.91 -35.45
C ALA A 628 15.11 12.61 -34.33
N ASP A 629 13.78 12.47 -34.30
CA ASP A 629 12.95 13.09 -33.25
C ASP A 629 13.24 12.52 -31.86
N THR A 630 13.51 11.22 -31.76
CA THR A 630 13.81 10.56 -30.49
C THR A 630 15.16 11.04 -29.93
N ILE A 631 16.21 11.04 -30.77
CA ILE A 631 17.54 11.53 -30.38
C ILE A 631 17.46 13.02 -29.99
N HIS A 632 16.71 13.82 -30.75
CA HIS A 632 16.51 15.24 -30.47
C HIS A 632 15.83 15.49 -29.11
N ASN A 633 14.76 14.77 -28.80
CA ASN A 633 14.07 14.90 -27.52
C ASN A 633 14.99 14.51 -26.34
N CYS A 634 15.75 13.40 -26.49
CA CYS A 634 16.68 12.94 -25.47
C CYS A 634 17.81 13.96 -25.23
N TRP A 635 18.35 14.53 -26.31
CA TRP A 635 19.32 15.62 -26.21
C TRP A 635 18.73 16.87 -25.54
N LYS A 636 17.52 17.28 -25.92
CA LYS A 636 16.87 18.48 -25.37
C LYS A 636 16.61 18.36 -23.88
N GLU A 637 16.07 17.23 -23.43
CA GLU A 637 15.82 16.96 -22.00
C GLU A 637 17.14 17.00 -21.22
N GLY A 638 18.17 16.28 -21.70
CA GLY A 638 19.49 16.29 -21.08
C GLY A 638 20.14 17.68 -21.04
N PHE A 639 19.98 18.49 -22.10
CA PHE A 639 20.53 19.85 -22.15
C PHE A 639 19.84 20.80 -21.16
N ILE A 640 18.52 20.66 -20.95
CA ILE A 640 17.81 21.46 -19.96
C ILE A 640 18.27 21.10 -18.55
N GLU A 641 18.35 19.81 -18.22
CA GLU A 641 18.82 19.35 -16.90
C GLU A 641 20.27 19.81 -16.62
N ILE A 642 21.17 19.67 -17.59
CA ILE A 642 22.58 20.06 -17.41
C ILE A 642 22.76 21.58 -17.26
N SER A 643 21.90 22.36 -17.92
CA SER A 643 21.94 23.82 -17.82
C SER A 643 21.62 24.34 -16.42
N GLN A 644 20.87 23.57 -15.62
CA GLN A 644 20.55 23.89 -14.23
C GLN A 644 21.69 23.51 -13.27
N ILE A 645 22.44 22.47 -13.62
CA ILE A 645 23.50 21.90 -12.78
C ILE A 645 24.85 22.60 -13.00
N LEU A 646 25.21 22.92 -14.25
CA LEU A 646 26.53 23.47 -14.58
C LEU A 646 26.71 24.93 -14.15
N SER A 647 27.94 25.30 -13.77
CA SER A 647 28.32 26.70 -13.56
C SER A 647 28.28 27.51 -14.88
N ILE A 648 28.31 28.84 -14.79
CA ILE A 648 28.34 29.73 -15.97
C ILE A 648 29.58 29.47 -16.84
N PHE A 649 30.72 29.14 -16.22
CA PHE A 649 31.96 28.87 -16.95
C PHE A 649 31.87 27.55 -17.74
N GLU A 650 31.45 26.47 -17.08
CA GLU A 650 31.30 25.14 -17.69
C GLU A 650 30.23 25.14 -18.79
N PHE A 651 29.12 25.86 -18.58
CA PHE A 651 28.07 26.01 -19.59
C PHE A 651 28.58 26.76 -20.83
N ASN A 652 29.37 27.82 -20.65
CA ASN A 652 29.96 28.55 -21.78
C ASN A 652 30.94 27.69 -22.58
N ASP A 653 31.69 26.81 -21.91
CA ASP A 653 32.58 25.87 -22.56
C ASP A 653 31.81 24.81 -23.38
N LEU A 654 30.71 24.29 -22.84
CA LEU A 654 29.80 23.39 -23.57
C LEU A 654 29.22 24.05 -24.83
N ILE A 655 28.73 25.29 -24.73
CA ILE A 655 28.20 26.04 -25.88
C ILE A 655 29.28 26.29 -26.95
N LYS A 656 30.52 26.58 -26.53
CA LYS A 656 31.64 26.71 -27.48
C LYS A 656 31.93 25.39 -28.19
N ARG A 657 31.89 24.26 -27.47
CA ARG A 657 32.07 22.92 -28.08
C ARG A 657 30.95 22.61 -29.08
N TYR A 658 29.70 22.91 -28.77
CA TYR A 658 28.59 22.81 -29.74
C TYR A 658 28.80 23.73 -30.95
N GLY A 659 29.29 24.96 -30.73
CA GLY A 659 29.64 25.88 -31.81
C GLY A 659 30.75 25.34 -32.72
N ILE A 660 31.76 24.65 -32.15
CA ILE A 660 32.81 23.98 -32.90
C ILE A 660 32.24 22.81 -33.72
N ILE A 661 31.37 21.98 -33.14
CA ILE A 661 30.67 20.90 -33.85
C ILE A 661 29.91 21.47 -35.05
N ILE A 662 29.09 22.50 -34.85
CA ILE A 662 28.35 23.19 -35.92
C ILE A 662 29.30 23.76 -36.98
N TRP A 663 30.42 24.37 -36.58
CA TRP A 663 31.41 24.97 -37.49
C TRP A 663 32.13 23.92 -38.35
N ILE A 664 32.59 22.83 -37.75
CA ILE A 664 33.24 21.70 -38.44
C ILE A 664 32.28 21.11 -39.49
N LEU A 665 31.00 20.95 -39.14
CA LEU A 665 29.97 20.42 -40.03
C LEU A 665 29.59 21.37 -41.18
N TYR A 666 29.76 22.69 -40.99
CA TYR A 666 29.57 23.70 -42.03
C TYR A 666 30.75 23.76 -43.01
N HIS A 667 31.97 23.48 -42.55
CA HIS A 667 33.18 23.62 -43.36
C HIS A 667 33.48 22.37 -44.20
N ASN A 668 33.14 21.17 -43.72
CA ASN A 668 33.41 19.90 -44.39
C ASN A 668 32.58 19.62 -45.68
N ILE A 669 31.64 20.49 -46.07
CA ILE A 669 30.78 20.29 -47.25
C ILE A 669 30.82 21.54 -48.13
N SER A 670 31.93 21.74 -48.83
CA SER A 670 32.13 22.92 -49.69
C SER A 670 31.59 22.76 -51.12
N ASN A 671 30.83 21.70 -51.46
CA ASN A 671 30.50 21.36 -52.87
C ASN A 671 29.07 20.86 -53.15
N ILE A 672 28.06 21.14 -52.31
CA ILE A 672 26.66 20.70 -52.57
C ILE A 672 25.75 21.90 -52.92
N PRO A 673 24.85 21.80 -53.92
CA PRO A 673 23.95 22.89 -54.32
C PRO A 673 23.03 23.36 -53.18
N LEU A 674 22.85 24.68 -53.11
CA LEU A 674 22.05 25.42 -52.10
C LEU A 674 20.72 24.72 -51.79
N ASP A 675 19.98 24.26 -52.80
CA ASP A 675 18.60 23.75 -52.70
C ASP A 675 18.44 22.44 -51.91
N LYS A 676 19.52 21.67 -51.73
CA LYS A 676 19.57 20.44 -50.92
C LYS A 676 20.17 20.65 -49.53
N LEU A 677 20.97 21.69 -49.32
CA LEU A 677 21.62 21.99 -48.04
C LEU A 677 20.67 22.61 -46.99
N PHE A 678 19.58 23.23 -47.44
CA PHE A 678 18.78 24.21 -46.68
C PHE A 678 17.64 23.68 -45.78
N ARG A 679 17.58 22.38 -45.42
CA ARG A 679 16.38 21.84 -44.73
C ARG A 679 16.56 21.27 -43.32
N GLN A 680 17.70 20.70 -42.97
CA GLN A 680 17.84 19.98 -41.68
C GLN A 680 18.83 20.64 -40.72
N LYS A 681 19.93 21.18 -41.24
CA LYS A 681 20.97 21.84 -40.42
C LYS A 681 20.50 23.17 -39.86
N ASP A 682 19.82 23.98 -40.67
CA ASP A 682 19.20 25.23 -40.21
C ASP A 682 18.12 24.96 -39.15
N LEU A 683 17.35 23.87 -39.29
CA LEU A 683 16.30 23.49 -38.34
C LEU A 683 16.88 23.20 -36.94
N GLU A 684 17.96 22.43 -36.85
CA GLU A 684 18.61 22.11 -35.57
C GLU A 684 19.31 23.32 -34.93
N VAL A 685 19.86 24.23 -35.74
CA VAL A 685 20.38 25.51 -35.25
C VAL A 685 19.25 26.39 -34.70
N ILE A 686 18.11 26.47 -35.39
CA ILE A 686 16.91 27.19 -34.91
C ILE A 686 16.43 26.58 -33.59
N ARG A 687 16.33 25.25 -33.49
CA ARG A 687 15.88 24.53 -32.28
C ARG A 687 16.85 24.69 -31.11
N LEU A 688 18.16 24.69 -31.36
CA LEU A 688 19.18 24.99 -30.36
C LEU A 688 19.02 26.42 -29.83
N PHE A 689 18.95 27.41 -30.73
CA PHE A 689 18.76 28.81 -30.33
C PHE A 689 17.45 29.00 -29.58
N GLU A 690 16.38 28.35 -30.01
CA GLU A 690 15.08 28.40 -29.36
C GLU A 690 15.13 27.82 -27.94
N THR A 691 15.78 26.66 -27.78
CA THR A 691 15.92 25.99 -26.48
C THR A 691 16.77 26.82 -25.53
N VAL A 692 17.88 27.38 -26.03
CA VAL A 692 18.81 28.23 -25.28
C VAL A 692 18.15 29.54 -24.84
N VAL A 693 17.44 30.22 -25.73
CA VAL A 693 16.73 31.48 -25.43
C VAL A 693 15.60 31.25 -24.43
N ARG A 694 14.86 30.13 -24.53
CA ARG A 694 13.72 29.87 -23.65
C ARG A 694 14.13 29.46 -22.23
N HIS A 695 15.17 28.64 -22.09
CA HIS A 695 15.50 28.02 -20.80
C HIS A 695 16.74 28.61 -20.12
N VAL A 696 17.69 29.17 -20.89
CA VAL A 696 19.00 29.61 -20.35
C VAL A 696 19.46 30.99 -20.86
N PRO A 697 18.57 31.99 -21.05
CA PRO A 697 18.94 33.28 -21.63
C PRO A 697 19.96 34.06 -20.80
N GLN A 698 19.94 33.91 -19.48
CA GLN A 698 20.80 34.60 -18.51
C GLN A 698 22.28 34.18 -18.58
N LYS A 699 22.61 33.04 -19.18
CA LYS A 699 24.00 32.58 -19.30
C LYS A 699 24.67 33.05 -20.60
N LEU A 700 23.94 33.72 -21.49
CA LEU A 700 24.41 34.14 -22.82
C LEU A 700 25.11 35.50 -22.78
N LYS A 701 26.33 35.54 -23.30
CA LYS A 701 27.07 36.78 -23.58
C LYS A 701 26.52 37.50 -24.82
N GLN A 702 26.79 38.80 -24.93
CA GLN A 702 26.41 39.64 -26.09
C GLN A 702 26.81 39.03 -27.44
N GLU A 703 27.98 38.40 -27.51
CA GLU A 703 28.50 37.77 -28.74
C GLU A 703 27.55 36.69 -29.28
N TYR A 704 26.91 35.90 -28.41
CA TYR A 704 25.96 34.87 -28.83
C TYR A 704 24.63 35.45 -29.28
N TRP A 705 24.19 36.54 -28.65
CA TRP A 705 22.99 37.27 -29.06
C TRP A 705 23.15 37.89 -30.45
N ASN A 706 24.33 38.47 -30.75
CA ASN A 706 24.64 38.97 -32.08
C ASN A 706 24.54 37.86 -33.14
N VAL A 707 24.96 36.64 -32.82
CA VAL A 707 24.81 35.48 -33.72
C VAL A 707 23.34 35.18 -33.95
N ILE A 708 22.53 35.09 -32.90
CA ILE A 708 21.07 34.82 -33.01
C ILE A 708 20.38 35.87 -33.90
N TRP A 709 20.75 37.16 -33.76
CA TRP A 709 20.25 38.26 -34.60
C TRP A 709 20.59 38.11 -36.07
N VAL A 710 21.86 37.83 -36.38
CA VAL A 710 22.30 37.63 -37.77
C VAL A 710 21.53 36.49 -38.43
N TYR A 711 21.31 35.39 -37.72
CA TYR A 711 20.57 34.24 -38.26
C TYR A 711 19.06 34.52 -38.43
N LEU A 712 18.42 35.20 -37.47
CA LEU A 712 17.01 35.59 -37.58
C LEU A 712 16.75 36.49 -38.79
N ILE A 713 17.63 37.45 -39.07
CA ILE A 713 17.54 38.32 -40.24
C ILE A 713 17.82 37.53 -41.52
N LYS A 714 18.81 36.63 -41.51
CA LYS A 714 19.19 35.82 -42.67
C LYS A 714 18.07 34.87 -43.11
N TRP A 715 17.28 34.33 -42.19
CA TRP A 715 16.20 33.41 -42.54
C TRP A 715 14.90 34.11 -43.01
N GLN A 716 14.70 35.39 -42.70
CA GLN A 716 13.49 36.16 -43.08
C GLN A 716 13.15 36.14 -44.60
N PRO A 717 14.09 36.37 -45.54
CA PRO A 717 13.79 36.36 -46.98
C PRO A 717 13.40 34.97 -47.51
N LEU A 718 13.88 33.90 -46.86
CA LEU A 718 13.61 32.52 -47.25
C LEU A 718 12.12 32.16 -47.03
N TYR A 719 11.51 32.68 -45.96
CA TYR A 719 10.11 32.43 -45.63
C TYR A 719 9.12 33.14 -46.55
N ASN A 720 9.45 34.35 -47.02
CA ASN A 720 8.61 35.05 -47.99
C ASN A 720 8.48 34.30 -49.31
N ASN A 721 9.51 33.57 -49.72
CA ASN A 721 9.50 32.70 -50.91
C ASN A 721 8.76 31.36 -50.66
N ALA A 722 8.75 30.88 -49.42
CA ALA A 722 8.06 29.65 -49.02
C ALA A 722 6.52 29.75 -49.07
N LYS A 723 5.96 30.98 -49.13
CA LYS A 723 4.51 31.30 -49.29
C LYS A 723 3.84 30.63 -50.50
N HIS A 724 4.63 30.10 -51.44
CA HIS A 724 4.12 29.47 -52.65
C HIS A 724 4.18 27.93 -52.63
N ASN A 725 4.86 27.32 -51.64
CA ASN A 725 5.13 25.88 -51.55
C ASN A 725 4.64 25.25 -50.23
N HIS A 726 3.40 25.56 -49.82
CA HIS A 726 2.77 25.09 -48.58
C HIS A 726 2.39 23.60 -48.53
N SER A 727 2.86 22.77 -49.47
CA SER A 727 2.55 21.33 -49.50
C SER A 727 3.70 20.45 -48.97
N ASP A 728 4.85 21.05 -48.64
CA ASP A 728 6.02 20.33 -48.12
C ASP A 728 6.07 20.47 -46.59
N ILE A 729 5.87 19.35 -45.88
CA ILE A 729 5.88 19.27 -44.42
C ILE A 729 7.19 19.78 -43.81
N LYS A 730 8.32 19.65 -44.52
CA LYS A 730 9.63 20.12 -44.04
C LYS A 730 9.71 21.64 -44.03
N ILE A 731 9.03 22.31 -44.97
CA ILE A 731 8.91 23.77 -45.01
C ILE A 731 7.98 24.26 -43.88
N GLU A 732 6.90 23.53 -43.60
CA GLU A 732 6.02 23.83 -42.45
C GLU A 732 6.77 23.70 -41.11
N MET A 733 7.54 22.62 -40.91
CA MET A 733 8.35 22.42 -39.70
C MET A 733 9.37 23.55 -39.51
N LEU A 734 9.99 24.02 -40.59
CA LEU A 734 10.94 25.12 -40.56
C LEU A 734 10.26 26.47 -40.22
N ILE A 735 9.05 26.71 -40.74
CA ILE A 735 8.23 27.90 -40.42
C ILE A 735 7.82 27.87 -38.94
N ILE A 736 7.41 26.70 -38.44
CA ILE A 736 7.03 26.50 -37.04
C ILE A 736 8.22 26.77 -36.12
N ALA A 737 9.38 26.15 -36.39
CA ALA A 737 10.58 26.31 -35.58
C ALA A 737 11.04 27.78 -35.50
N PHE A 738 10.99 28.50 -36.63
CA PHE A 738 11.34 29.92 -36.66
C PHE A 738 10.34 30.80 -35.94
N SER A 739 9.04 30.52 -36.08
CA SER A 739 7.99 31.21 -35.33
C SER A 739 8.14 30.97 -33.82
N GLN A 740 8.54 29.77 -33.41
CA GLN A 740 8.83 29.43 -32.02
C GLN A 740 10.06 30.17 -31.48
N LEU A 741 11.13 30.31 -32.28
CA LEU A 741 12.30 31.10 -31.92
C LEU A 741 11.95 32.59 -31.77
N TYR A 742 11.24 33.17 -32.75
CA TYR A 742 10.76 34.56 -32.68
C TYR A 742 9.92 34.79 -31.41
N TYR A 743 8.96 33.90 -31.14
CA TYR A 743 8.12 33.98 -29.96
C TYR A 743 8.93 33.85 -28.66
N ALA A 744 9.91 32.95 -28.61
CA ALA A 744 10.78 32.78 -27.44
C ALA A 744 11.57 34.06 -27.14
N VAL A 745 12.11 34.70 -28.18
CA VAL A 745 12.81 35.99 -28.07
C VAL A 745 11.87 37.10 -27.64
N GLU A 746 10.73 37.29 -28.32
CA GLU A 746 9.76 38.34 -28.01
C GLU A 746 9.25 38.23 -26.57
N THR A 747 8.99 37.00 -26.10
CA THR A 747 8.57 36.72 -24.73
C THR A 747 9.66 37.10 -23.72
N LEU A 748 10.93 36.78 -24.01
CA LEU A 748 12.04 37.16 -23.16
C LEU A 748 12.21 38.69 -23.10
N MET A 749 12.14 39.36 -24.25
CA MET A 749 12.26 40.82 -24.34
C MET A 749 11.11 41.53 -23.62
N SER A 750 9.88 41.01 -23.76
CA SER A 750 8.72 41.49 -23.02
C SER A 750 8.89 41.33 -21.51
N LYS A 751 9.43 40.19 -21.04
CA LYS A 751 9.75 39.97 -19.62
C LYS A 751 10.83 40.93 -19.13
N HIS A 752 11.92 41.10 -19.91
CA HIS A 752 13.02 42.01 -19.57
C HIS A 752 12.57 43.49 -19.52
N LYS A 753 11.62 43.88 -20.38
CA LYS A 753 10.99 45.21 -20.36
C LYS A 753 10.16 45.46 -19.10
N LEU A 754 9.41 44.46 -18.63
CA LEU A 754 8.57 44.57 -17.43
C LEU A 754 9.41 44.48 -16.14
N LYS A 755 10.41 43.61 -16.13
CA LYS A 755 11.35 43.42 -15.02
C LYS A 755 12.76 43.23 -15.60
N PRO A 756 13.65 44.24 -15.46
CA PRO A 756 15.01 44.14 -15.96
C PRO A 756 15.72 42.91 -15.38
N ILE A 757 16.22 42.05 -16.26
CA ILE A 757 17.01 40.87 -15.91
C ILE A 757 18.48 41.33 -15.93
N PRO A 758 19.16 41.44 -14.78
CA PRO A 758 20.47 42.09 -14.69
C PRO A 758 21.59 41.34 -15.42
N GLU A 759 21.42 40.04 -15.70
CA GLU A 759 22.39 39.22 -16.41
C GLU A 759 22.31 39.36 -17.94
N LEU A 760 21.25 39.98 -18.47
CA LEU A 760 21.13 40.24 -19.92
C LEU A 760 21.89 41.52 -20.32
N PRO A 761 22.46 41.57 -21.53
CA PRO A 761 23.15 42.77 -22.01
C PRO A 761 22.22 43.98 -22.10
N SER A 762 22.71 45.16 -21.72
CA SER A 762 21.87 46.36 -21.62
C SER A 762 21.35 46.91 -22.96
N THR A 763 22.01 46.61 -24.09
CA THR A 763 21.62 47.11 -25.42
C THR A 763 20.64 46.20 -26.15
N ILE A 764 20.38 45.00 -25.62
CA ILE A 764 19.67 43.94 -26.34
C ILE A 764 18.20 44.27 -26.61
N LEU A 765 17.56 44.99 -25.69
CA LEU A 765 16.16 45.38 -25.80
C LEU A 765 15.95 46.44 -26.89
N ASP A 766 16.92 47.34 -27.05
CA ASP A 766 16.89 48.41 -28.03
C ASP A 766 17.20 47.84 -29.43
N GLU A 767 18.20 46.95 -29.54
CA GLU A 767 18.51 46.21 -30.78
C GLU A 767 17.30 45.42 -31.31
N TRP A 768 16.58 44.72 -30.43
CA TRP A 768 15.39 43.96 -30.80
C TRP A 768 14.26 44.84 -31.33
N LYS A 769 13.93 45.93 -30.61
CA LYS A 769 12.82 46.83 -30.95
C LYS A 769 13.08 47.64 -32.22
N ASP A 770 14.30 48.17 -32.37
CA ASP A 770 14.59 49.17 -33.39
C ASP A 770 14.95 48.55 -34.75
N GLN A 771 15.47 47.31 -34.77
CA GLN A 771 16.06 46.73 -35.99
C GLN A 771 15.45 45.39 -36.44
N ILE A 772 14.85 44.59 -35.53
CA ILE A 772 14.56 43.16 -35.81
C ILE A 772 13.06 42.82 -35.68
N ALA A 773 12.40 43.27 -34.62
CA ALA A 773 11.03 42.87 -34.32
C ALA A 773 10.06 43.19 -35.47
N GLY A 774 10.05 44.45 -35.94
CA GLY A 774 9.10 44.89 -36.98
C GLY A 774 9.32 44.25 -38.35
N THR A 775 10.58 44.03 -38.74
CA THR A 775 10.94 43.40 -40.02
C THR A 775 10.53 41.93 -40.04
N VAL A 776 10.87 41.19 -38.99
CA VAL A 776 10.54 39.75 -38.89
C VAL A 776 9.03 39.54 -38.69
N TYR A 777 8.37 40.36 -37.86
CA TYR A 777 6.92 40.29 -37.61
C TYR A 777 6.08 40.34 -38.88
N ASN A 778 6.37 41.30 -39.77
CA ASN A 778 5.61 41.49 -41.01
C ASN A 778 5.67 40.28 -41.96
N GLY A 779 6.77 39.52 -41.93
CA GLY A 779 6.90 38.27 -42.70
C GLY A 779 6.08 37.13 -42.10
N ILE A 780 6.06 37.01 -40.77
CA ILE A 780 5.39 35.91 -40.06
C ILE A 780 3.85 36.09 -40.08
N VAL A 781 3.32 37.31 -39.86
CA VAL A 781 1.86 37.58 -39.80
C VAL A 781 1.10 37.11 -41.04
N GLN A 782 1.69 37.25 -42.24
CA GLN A 782 1.04 36.84 -43.50
C GLN A 782 0.86 35.32 -43.63
N THR A 783 1.51 34.53 -42.77
CA THR A 783 1.48 33.06 -42.79
C THR A 783 0.58 32.45 -41.70
N TRP A 784 0.19 33.24 -40.69
CA TRP A 784 -0.53 32.77 -39.50
C TRP A 784 -1.90 32.15 -39.76
N ILE A 785 -2.69 32.71 -40.67
CA ILE A 785 -4.02 32.16 -41.01
C ILE A 785 -3.89 30.72 -41.53
N TYR A 786 -2.87 30.43 -42.34
CA TYR A 786 -2.65 29.10 -42.90
C TYR A 786 -2.17 28.10 -41.84
N ILE A 787 -1.31 28.54 -40.91
CA ILE A 787 -0.85 27.73 -39.77
C ILE A 787 -2.03 27.39 -38.84
N GLN A 788 -2.90 28.36 -38.53
CA GLN A 788 -4.09 28.14 -37.70
C GLN A 788 -5.05 27.13 -38.33
N LEU A 789 -5.22 27.17 -39.66
CA LEU A 789 -6.05 26.20 -40.39
C LEU A 789 -5.45 24.80 -40.42
N GLY A 790 -4.14 24.69 -40.64
CA GLY A 790 -3.43 23.41 -40.57
C GLY A 790 -3.63 22.78 -39.19
N ALA A 791 -3.41 23.55 -38.12
CA ALA A 791 -3.64 23.12 -36.75
C ALA A 791 -5.10 22.70 -36.51
N TYR A 792 -6.08 23.48 -37.00
CA TYR A 792 -7.50 23.14 -36.88
C TYR A 792 -7.83 21.79 -37.54
N TYR A 793 -7.35 21.54 -38.76
CA TYR A 793 -7.62 20.29 -39.46
C TYR A 793 -6.95 19.07 -38.82
N VAL A 794 -5.70 19.23 -38.36
CA VAL A 794 -4.98 18.18 -37.64
C VAL A 794 -5.71 17.85 -36.34
N LEU A 795 -6.06 18.85 -35.54
CA LEU A 795 -6.78 18.64 -34.29
C LEU A 795 -8.14 17.99 -34.53
N LYS A 796 -8.90 18.45 -35.54
CA LYS A 796 -10.19 17.87 -35.92
C LYS A 796 -10.07 16.39 -36.30
N TYR A 797 -9.00 16.00 -37.00
CA TYR A 797 -8.73 14.59 -37.31
C TYR A 797 -8.43 13.76 -36.06
N MET A 798 -7.77 14.35 -35.06
CA MET A 798 -7.41 13.68 -33.81
C MET A 798 -8.54 13.57 -32.78
N VAL A 799 -9.59 14.39 -32.88
CA VAL A 799 -10.71 14.44 -31.91
C VAL A 799 -11.26 13.05 -31.53
N PRO A 800 -11.53 12.11 -32.46
CA PRO A 800 -12.07 10.79 -32.09
C PRO A 800 -11.16 9.98 -31.16
N GLU A 801 -9.84 10.03 -31.39
CA GLU A 801 -8.86 9.31 -30.55
C GLU A 801 -8.71 9.99 -29.17
N LEU A 802 -8.76 11.32 -29.12
CA LEU A 802 -8.73 12.07 -27.85
C LEU A 802 -9.94 11.72 -26.97
N VAL A 803 -11.14 11.64 -27.56
CA VAL A 803 -12.37 11.27 -26.84
C VAL A 803 -12.33 9.81 -26.38
N LYS A 804 -11.79 8.91 -27.20
CA LYS A 804 -11.61 7.50 -26.83
C LYS A 804 -10.66 7.34 -25.64
N HIS A 805 -9.57 8.08 -25.62
CA HIS A 805 -8.63 8.11 -24.49
C HIS A 805 -9.30 8.65 -23.21
N ASP A 806 -10.02 9.77 -23.31
CA ASP A 806 -10.72 10.36 -22.17
C ASP A 806 -11.80 9.42 -21.60
N LYS A 807 -12.45 8.62 -22.45
CA LYS A 807 -13.42 7.61 -21.99
C LYS A 807 -12.76 6.55 -21.10
N VAL A 808 -11.60 6.04 -21.47
CA VAL A 808 -10.86 5.04 -20.68
C VAL A 808 -10.46 5.62 -19.32
N LEU A 809 -10.08 6.90 -19.26
CA LEU A 809 -9.72 7.57 -18.02
C LEU A 809 -10.93 7.69 -17.06
N VAL A 810 -12.11 8.04 -17.57
CA VAL A 810 -13.34 8.16 -16.76
C VAL A 810 -13.79 6.81 -16.20
N GLU A 811 -13.52 5.71 -16.90
CA GLU A 811 -13.88 4.35 -16.47
C GLU A 811 -12.86 3.74 -15.48
N SER A 812 -11.76 4.44 -15.15
CA SER A 812 -10.73 3.98 -14.22
C SER A 812 -11.06 4.25 -12.74
N ASP A 813 -10.62 3.36 -11.84
CA ASP A 813 -10.90 3.46 -10.39
C ASP A 813 -10.28 4.70 -9.70
N ASN A 814 -9.31 5.38 -10.35
CA ASN A 814 -8.57 6.54 -9.84
C ASN A 814 -8.78 7.81 -10.70
N PHE A 815 -10.01 8.05 -11.17
CA PHE A 815 -10.31 9.18 -12.05
C PHE A 815 -10.11 10.56 -11.38
N GLU A 816 -9.29 11.41 -12.01
CA GLU A 816 -9.18 12.85 -11.72
C GLU A 816 -9.55 13.69 -12.96
N SER A 817 -10.38 14.72 -12.77
CA SER A 817 -10.87 15.59 -13.86
C SER A 817 -9.78 16.48 -14.48
N SER A 818 -8.63 16.63 -13.82
CA SER A 818 -7.44 17.34 -14.30
C SER A 818 -6.79 16.67 -15.52
N ASN A 819 -6.94 15.35 -15.68
CA ASN A 819 -6.24 14.57 -16.69
C ASN A 819 -6.96 14.50 -18.05
N LEU A 820 -8.17 15.07 -18.16
CA LEU A 820 -8.94 15.08 -19.40
C LEU A 820 -8.28 15.95 -20.46
N ASN A 821 -8.33 15.53 -21.73
CA ASN A 821 -7.71 16.30 -22.83
C ASN A 821 -8.29 17.71 -22.98
N ILE A 822 -9.56 17.92 -22.62
CA ILE A 822 -10.20 19.24 -22.66
C ILE A 822 -9.53 20.28 -21.74
N LYS A 823 -8.92 19.84 -20.62
CA LYS A 823 -8.19 20.71 -19.69
C LYS A 823 -6.98 21.38 -20.33
N ARG A 824 -6.35 20.73 -21.31
CA ARG A 824 -5.18 21.27 -22.04
C ARG A 824 -5.54 22.52 -22.85
N PHE A 825 -6.82 22.69 -23.21
CA PHE A 825 -7.31 23.88 -23.90
C PHE A 825 -7.65 25.03 -22.95
N GLU A 826 -7.77 24.81 -21.63
CA GLU A 826 -8.22 25.82 -20.67
C GLU A 826 -7.28 27.04 -20.62
N GLU A 827 -5.97 26.82 -20.55
CA GLU A 827 -4.98 27.90 -20.49
C GLU A 827 -4.96 28.70 -21.80
N VAL A 828 -4.88 28.01 -22.94
CA VAL A 828 -4.88 28.63 -24.27
C VAL A 828 -6.15 29.45 -24.48
N LEU A 829 -7.31 28.89 -24.11
CA LEU A 829 -8.59 29.55 -24.26
C LEU A 829 -8.70 30.77 -23.35
N SER A 830 -8.30 30.67 -22.09
CA SER A 830 -8.33 31.80 -21.15
C SER A 830 -7.44 32.97 -21.63
N ASN A 831 -6.27 32.66 -22.20
CA ASN A 831 -5.35 33.67 -22.72
C ASN A 831 -5.93 34.38 -23.95
N ILE A 832 -6.40 33.61 -24.94
CA ILE A 832 -6.98 34.18 -26.17
C ILE A 832 -8.30 34.92 -25.85
N GLN A 833 -9.13 34.37 -24.97
CA GLN A 833 -10.40 34.98 -24.56
C GLN A 833 -10.19 36.32 -23.88
N THR A 834 -9.14 36.49 -23.07
CA THR A 834 -8.80 37.79 -22.47
C THR A 834 -8.54 38.83 -23.56
N ILE A 835 -7.73 38.47 -24.57
CA ILE A 835 -7.39 39.34 -25.70
C ILE A 835 -8.66 39.72 -26.48
N VAL A 836 -9.48 38.73 -26.86
CA VAL A 836 -10.72 38.95 -27.62
C VAL A 836 -11.72 39.78 -26.82
N ASN A 837 -11.87 39.53 -25.51
CA ASN A 837 -12.75 40.32 -24.64
C ASN A 837 -12.31 41.79 -24.58
N THR A 838 -11.00 42.06 -24.50
CA THR A 838 -10.46 43.42 -24.52
C THR A 838 -10.71 44.09 -25.87
N MET A 839 -10.51 43.38 -26.99
CA MET A 839 -10.81 43.89 -28.33
C MET A 839 -12.30 44.22 -28.51
N LEU A 840 -13.18 43.44 -27.89
CA LEU A 840 -14.64 43.59 -28.00
C LEU A 840 -15.26 44.34 -26.81
N MET A 841 -14.46 45.03 -25.99
CA MET A 841 -14.93 45.66 -24.75
C MET A 841 -15.86 46.85 -25.02
N GLU A 842 -15.64 47.57 -26.12
CA GLU A 842 -16.43 48.75 -26.50
C GLU A 842 -17.80 48.40 -27.11
N PHE A 843 -18.02 47.14 -27.51
CA PHE A 843 -19.26 46.66 -28.11
C PHE A 843 -20.21 46.10 -27.05
N LYS A 844 -21.46 46.59 -27.05
CA LYS A 844 -22.53 46.08 -26.17
C LYS A 844 -23.23 44.87 -26.79
N LEU A 845 -23.75 43.99 -25.95
CA LEU A 845 -24.49 42.81 -26.37
C LEU A 845 -25.76 43.19 -27.14
N CYS A 846 -25.93 42.62 -28.33
CA CYS A 846 -27.10 42.84 -29.18
C CYS A 846 -27.37 44.33 -29.50
N ASP A 847 -26.31 45.16 -29.56
CA ASP A 847 -26.42 46.54 -30.01
C ASP A 847 -26.58 46.62 -31.54
N THR A 848 -27.14 47.73 -32.01
CA THR A 848 -27.37 48.00 -33.44
C THR A 848 -26.12 48.47 -34.20
N VAL A 849 -24.96 48.52 -33.54
CA VAL A 849 -23.68 48.94 -34.13
C VAL A 849 -22.93 47.70 -34.60
N THR A 850 -22.49 47.69 -35.87
CA THR A 850 -21.88 46.52 -36.50
C THR A 850 -20.41 46.38 -36.12
N CYS A 851 -20.02 45.20 -35.59
CA CYS A 851 -18.62 44.84 -35.40
C CYS A 851 -18.15 44.07 -36.65
N THR A 852 -17.46 44.76 -37.57
CA THR A 852 -16.89 44.14 -38.79
C THR A 852 -15.37 44.06 -38.66
N ILE A 853 -14.78 42.88 -38.90
CA ILE A 853 -13.35 42.63 -38.67
C ILE A 853 -12.67 42.31 -39.99
N GLN A 854 -11.72 43.15 -40.37
CA GLN A 854 -11.00 43.04 -41.64
C GLN A 854 -9.97 41.89 -41.63
N PRO A 855 -9.88 41.07 -42.70
CA PRO A 855 -8.86 40.01 -42.84
C PRO A 855 -7.42 40.52 -42.71
N PHE A 856 -6.50 39.63 -42.31
CA PHE A 856 -5.06 39.91 -42.15
C PHE A 856 -4.71 41.00 -41.13
N THR A 857 -5.64 41.30 -40.21
CA THR A 857 -5.37 42.12 -39.04
C THR A 857 -5.10 41.25 -37.81
N ASP A 858 -4.45 41.82 -36.79
CA ASP A 858 -4.26 41.13 -35.50
C ASP A 858 -5.62 40.69 -34.93
N SER A 859 -6.60 41.60 -34.92
CA SER A 859 -7.97 41.32 -34.47
C SER A 859 -8.60 40.14 -35.18
N TYR A 860 -8.44 40.03 -36.51
CA TYR A 860 -8.93 38.88 -37.28
C TYR A 860 -8.24 37.58 -36.88
N THR A 861 -6.92 37.62 -36.68
CA THR A 861 -6.13 36.42 -36.35
C THR A 861 -6.46 35.87 -34.98
N TYR A 862 -6.63 36.74 -33.97
CA TYR A 862 -7.01 36.33 -32.62
C TYR A 862 -8.46 35.82 -32.58
N ILE A 863 -9.38 36.48 -33.28
CA ILE A 863 -10.80 36.09 -33.31
C ILE A 863 -11.00 34.79 -34.08
N LEU A 864 -10.33 34.62 -35.24
CA LEU A 864 -10.36 33.37 -35.98
C LEU A 864 -9.81 32.20 -35.14
N GLY A 865 -8.64 32.37 -34.51
CA GLY A 865 -8.05 31.36 -33.63
C GLY A 865 -8.96 30.99 -32.45
N TYR A 866 -9.60 31.99 -31.83
CA TYR A 866 -10.57 31.80 -30.75
C TYR A 866 -11.77 30.95 -31.20
N LEU A 867 -12.39 31.31 -32.33
CA LEU A 867 -13.57 30.62 -32.84
C LEU A 867 -13.24 29.21 -33.34
N LEU A 868 -12.10 29.00 -34.01
CA LEU A 868 -11.65 27.67 -34.44
C LEU A 868 -11.36 26.76 -33.24
N THR A 869 -10.77 27.30 -32.16
CA THR A 869 -10.52 26.56 -30.92
C THR A 869 -11.83 26.10 -30.28
N TRP A 870 -12.83 26.99 -30.19
CA TRP A 870 -14.18 26.62 -29.74
C TRP A 870 -14.86 25.62 -30.67
N GLY A 871 -14.60 25.69 -31.98
CA GLY A 871 -15.04 24.68 -32.94
C GLY A 871 -14.52 23.28 -32.62
N ILE A 872 -13.25 23.14 -32.23
CA ILE A 872 -12.67 21.87 -31.77
C ILE A 872 -13.28 21.42 -30.43
N ILE A 873 -13.45 22.32 -29.46
CA ILE A 873 -14.03 22.00 -28.15
C ILE A 873 -15.47 21.46 -28.31
N LEU A 874 -16.26 22.08 -29.19
CA LEU A 874 -17.62 21.62 -29.48
C LEU A 874 -17.61 20.30 -30.27
N ASP A 875 -16.65 20.06 -31.17
CA ASP A 875 -16.48 18.77 -31.85
C ASP A 875 -16.12 17.63 -30.87
N ILE A 876 -15.26 17.90 -29.87
CA ILE A 876 -14.99 16.99 -28.74
C ILE A 876 -16.29 16.69 -27.96
N CYS A 877 -17.11 17.72 -27.70
CA CYS A 877 -18.42 17.54 -27.06
C CYS A 877 -19.38 16.70 -27.92
N GLU A 878 -19.38 16.88 -29.25
CA GLU A 878 -20.22 16.11 -30.18
C GLU A 878 -19.86 14.62 -30.16
N LYS A 879 -18.56 14.29 -30.24
CA LYS A 879 -18.08 12.90 -30.28
C LYS A 879 -18.10 12.18 -28.93
N SER A 880 -18.27 12.90 -27.82
CA SER A 880 -18.29 12.33 -26.46
C SER A 880 -19.65 11.76 -26.06
N HIS A 881 -19.63 10.74 -25.19
CA HIS A 881 -20.81 10.18 -24.55
C HIS A 881 -21.37 11.10 -23.45
N SER A 882 -22.61 10.87 -23.01
CA SER A 882 -23.32 11.72 -22.04
C SER A 882 -22.55 12.00 -20.75
N ASP A 883 -21.90 10.98 -20.19
CA ASP A 883 -21.18 11.09 -18.90
C ASP A 883 -19.91 11.95 -19.03
N LEU A 884 -19.16 11.75 -20.11
CA LEU A 884 -17.96 12.53 -20.41
C LEU A 884 -18.32 13.97 -20.79
N ARG A 885 -19.40 14.18 -21.55
CA ARG A 885 -19.93 15.50 -21.89
C ARG A 885 -20.37 16.29 -20.65
N TYR A 886 -20.87 15.62 -19.61
CA TYR A 886 -21.15 16.27 -18.33
C TYR A 886 -19.88 16.78 -17.65
N GLN A 887 -18.81 15.97 -17.61
CA GLN A 887 -17.52 16.39 -17.04
C GLN A 887 -16.93 17.57 -17.81
N TYR A 888 -17.00 17.55 -19.15
CA TYR A 888 -16.58 18.67 -20.00
C TYR A 888 -17.40 19.94 -19.70
N ALA A 889 -18.72 19.82 -19.57
CA ALA A 889 -19.58 20.96 -19.26
C ALA A 889 -19.24 21.61 -17.92
N GLU A 890 -18.90 20.83 -16.88
CA GLU A 890 -18.47 21.38 -15.58
C GLU A 890 -17.14 22.15 -15.69
N ILE A 891 -16.18 21.67 -16.49
CA ILE A 891 -14.91 22.37 -16.71
C ILE A 891 -15.14 23.73 -17.41
N LEU A 892 -16.06 23.81 -18.37
CA LEU A 892 -16.31 25.01 -19.18
C LEU A 892 -17.16 26.10 -18.47
N LYS A 893 -17.86 25.75 -17.39
CA LYS A 893 -19.00 26.50 -16.83
C LYS A 893 -18.70 27.88 -16.22
N ILE A 894 -17.61 28.03 -15.46
CA ILE A 894 -17.50 29.18 -14.52
C ILE A 894 -16.76 30.39 -15.13
N LYS A 895 -15.84 30.20 -16.10
CA LYS A 895 -14.97 31.29 -16.61
C LYS A 895 -14.77 31.34 -18.13
N LEU A 896 -15.30 30.39 -18.88
CA LEU A 896 -15.03 30.28 -20.32
C LEU A 896 -16.32 30.43 -21.14
N PHE A 897 -17.30 29.55 -20.88
CA PHE A 897 -18.50 29.47 -21.69
C PHE A 897 -19.37 30.75 -21.73
N PRO A 898 -19.59 31.50 -20.62
CA PRO A 898 -20.33 32.76 -20.67
C PRO A 898 -19.71 33.80 -21.61
N TYR A 899 -18.38 33.94 -21.60
CA TYR A 899 -17.66 34.89 -22.46
C TYR A 899 -17.70 34.49 -23.93
N LEU A 900 -17.75 33.18 -24.25
CA LEU A 900 -18.02 32.73 -25.61
C LEU A 900 -19.34 33.28 -26.12
N LEU A 901 -20.43 33.11 -25.35
CA LEU A 901 -21.74 33.58 -25.77
C LEU A 901 -21.78 35.10 -25.86
N ASP A 902 -21.16 35.81 -24.92
CA ASP A 902 -21.05 37.26 -24.99
C ASP A 902 -20.33 37.71 -26.27
N ASN A 903 -19.20 37.08 -26.61
CA ASN A 903 -18.44 37.42 -27.82
C ASN A 903 -19.18 37.01 -29.09
N ILE A 904 -19.87 35.87 -29.12
CA ILE A 904 -20.73 35.45 -30.25
C ILE A 904 -21.79 36.52 -30.53
N PHE A 905 -22.49 37.02 -29.49
CA PHE A 905 -23.56 38.01 -29.66
C PHE A 905 -23.06 39.44 -29.90
N LYS A 906 -21.77 39.72 -29.69
CA LYS A 906 -21.10 40.94 -30.16
C LYS A 906 -20.67 40.85 -31.62
N LEU A 907 -20.36 39.64 -32.09
CA LEU A 907 -19.89 39.34 -33.45
C LEU A 907 -21.01 38.91 -34.40
N ILE A 908 -22.24 38.76 -33.91
CA ILE A 908 -23.36 38.29 -34.74
C ILE A 908 -23.66 39.34 -35.84
N PRO A 909 -23.93 38.91 -37.09
CA PRO A 909 -24.20 39.85 -38.17
C PRO A 909 -25.44 40.70 -37.89
N MET A 910 -25.37 41.98 -38.23
CA MET A 910 -26.45 42.93 -38.01
C MET A 910 -27.75 42.53 -38.72
N GLU A 911 -27.64 41.89 -39.88
CA GLU A 911 -28.75 41.36 -40.66
C GLU A 911 -29.59 40.33 -39.88
N VAL A 912 -28.97 39.60 -38.96
CA VAL A 912 -29.66 38.66 -38.06
C VAL A 912 -30.45 39.42 -36.99
N LEU A 913 -29.87 40.48 -36.42
CA LEU A 913 -30.51 41.31 -35.39
C LEU A 913 -31.72 42.10 -35.93
N GLN A 914 -31.67 42.52 -37.20
CA GLN A 914 -32.72 43.32 -37.85
C GLN A 914 -33.84 42.51 -38.51
N ASP A 915 -33.73 41.18 -38.59
CA ASP A 915 -34.77 40.30 -39.15
C ASP A 915 -35.15 40.69 -40.60
N ASN A 916 -34.12 40.81 -41.46
CA ASN A 916 -34.29 41.27 -42.84
C ASN A 916 -34.93 40.17 -43.71
N LYS A 917 -36.25 40.28 -43.90
CA LYS A 917 -37.09 39.35 -44.67
C LYS A 917 -36.59 39.03 -46.09
N ASN A 918 -35.74 39.87 -46.68
CA ASN A 918 -35.21 39.68 -48.04
C ASN A 918 -33.98 38.76 -48.12
N LYS A 919 -33.34 38.43 -46.99
CA LYS A 919 -32.13 37.57 -46.94
C LYS A 919 -32.31 36.31 -46.07
N THR A 920 -33.54 35.97 -45.67
CA THR A 920 -33.84 34.92 -44.70
C THR A 920 -33.20 33.56 -45.03
N LEU A 921 -33.14 33.16 -46.31
CA LEU A 921 -32.50 31.90 -46.72
C LEU A 921 -30.97 31.91 -46.50
N LYS A 922 -30.26 32.96 -46.95
CA LYS A 922 -28.80 33.10 -46.75
C LYS A 922 -28.46 33.19 -45.26
N LEU A 923 -29.29 33.85 -44.45
CA LEU A 923 -29.10 33.92 -43.00
C LEU A 923 -29.35 32.57 -42.32
N LEU A 924 -30.37 31.82 -42.76
CA LEU A 924 -30.63 30.47 -42.26
C LEU A 924 -29.49 29.50 -42.58
N GLU A 925 -28.85 29.62 -43.75
CA GLU A 925 -27.67 28.84 -44.13
C GLU A 925 -26.49 29.04 -43.17
N LEU A 926 -26.30 30.25 -42.61
CA LEU A 926 -25.22 30.53 -41.65
C LEU A 926 -25.39 29.74 -40.34
N PHE A 927 -26.62 29.48 -39.90
CA PHE A 927 -26.91 28.73 -38.68
C PHE A 927 -26.93 27.21 -38.89
N THR A 928 -27.23 26.75 -40.11
CA THR A 928 -27.53 25.34 -40.40
C THR A 928 -26.38 24.60 -41.08
N THR A 929 -25.54 25.28 -41.86
CA THR A 929 -24.47 24.64 -42.64
C THR A 929 -23.10 24.73 -41.97
N VAL A 930 -22.26 23.72 -42.17
CA VAL A 930 -20.89 23.68 -41.63
C VAL A 930 -19.96 24.61 -42.44
N PRO A 931 -19.19 25.51 -41.80
CA PRO A 931 -18.21 26.35 -42.48
C PRO A 931 -17.12 25.55 -43.21
N VAL A 932 -16.78 25.94 -44.44
CA VAL A 932 -15.74 25.29 -45.27
C VAL A 932 -14.53 26.20 -45.44
N PHE A 933 -13.34 25.70 -45.10
CA PHE A 933 -12.07 26.40 -45.25
C PHE A 933 -11.25 25.80 -46.39
N ARG A 934 -10.83 26.62 -47.36
CA ARG A 934 -9.93 26.20 -48.45
C ARG A 934 -8.70 27.09 -48.48
N PHE A 935 -7.52 26.49 -48.57
CA PHE A 935 -6.22 27.18 -48.56
C PHE A 935 -5.99 28.13 -49.75
N LYS A 936 -6.76 27.99 -50.85
CA LYS A 936 -6.61 28.78 -52.08
C LYS A 936 -7.61 29.94 -52.24
N GLU A 937 -8.54 30.14 -51.31
CA GLU A 937 -9.59 31.15 -51.44
C GLU A 937 -9.22 32.49 -50.77
N SER A 938 -9.78 33.59 -51.27
CA SER A 938 -9.67 34.91 -50.63
C SER A 938 -10.45 34.93 -49.31
N TRP A 939 -9.80 35.39 -48.24
CA TRP A 939 -10.41 35.58 -46.93
C TRP A 939 -11.27 36.85 -46.92
N THR A 940 -12.53 36.73 -46.52
CA THR A 940 -13.52 37.81 -46.45
C THR A 940 -14.16 37.88 -45.05
N GLU A 941 -14.80 39.02 -44.74
CA GLU A 941 -15.51 39.24 -43.48
C GLU A 941 -16.65 38.23 -43.26
N GLU A 942 -17.39 37.87 -44.32
CA GLU A 942 -18.52 36.92 -44.28
C GLU A 942 -18.13 35.52 -43.75
N LYS A 943 -16.83 35.14 -43.78
CA LYS A 943 -16.38 33.85 -43.23
C LYS A 943 -16.43 33.81 -41.70
N LEU A 944 -16.15 34.92 -41.01
CA LEU A 944 -16.28 34.97 -39.55
C LEU A 944 -17.75 34.90 -39.14
N ASP A 945 -18.62 35.62 -39.86
CA ASP A 945 -20.07 35.61 -39.66
C ASP A 945 -20.65 34.19 -39.69
N HIS A 946 -20.23 33.37 -40.66
CA HIS A 946 -20.64 31.97 -40.76
C HIS A 946 -20.16 31.13 -39.57
N ILE A 947 -18.91 31.26 -39.15
CA ILE A 947 -18.38 30.52 -38.00
C ILE A 947 -19.13 30.89 -36.72
N VAL A 948 -19.39 32.19 -36.50
CA VAL A 948 -20.09 32.70 -35.31
C VAL A 948 -21.51 32.11 -35.20
N CYS A 949 -22.31 32.22 -36.27
CA CYS A 949 -23.67 31.68 -36.31
C CYS A 949 -23.68 30.15 -36.13
N TRP A 950 -22.77 29.44 -36.79
CA TRP A 950 -22.65 27.99 -36.66
C TRP A 950 -22.26 27.53 -35.25
N LEU A 951 -21.30 28.23 -34.60
CA LEU A 951 -20.90 27.92 -33.22
C LEU A 951 -22.06 28.13 -32.23
N TYR A 952 -22.89 29.15 -32.44
CA TYR A 952 -24.07 29.38 -31.62
C TYR A 952 -25.07 28.21 -31.68
N THR A 953 -25.39 27.74 -32.88
CA THR A 953 -26.23 26.54 -33.08
C THR A 953 -25.65 25.34 -32.33
N ASN A 954 -24.33 25.14 -32.41
CA ASN A 954 -23.65 24.03 -31.74
C ASN A 954 -23.65 24.15 -30.21
N CYS A 955 -23.55 25.36 -29.66
CA CYS A 955 -23.68 25.60 -28.23
C CYS A 955 -25.06 25.18 -27.70
N LEU A 956 -26.12 25.55 -28.42
CA LEU A 956 -27.49 25.14 -28.09
C LEU A 956 -27.71 23.63 -28.23
N ARG A 957 -27.12 23.01 -29.26
CA ARG A 957 -27.23 21.58 -29.55
C ARG A 957 -26.51 20.71 -28.50
N LEU A 958 -25.30 21.08 -28.12
CA LEU A 958 -24.40 20.22 -27.34
C LEU A 958 -24.34 20.58 -25.85
N LEU A 959 -24.46 21.86 -25.51
CA LEU A 959 -24.33 22.37 -24.13
C LEU A 959 -25.52 23.27 -23.71
N PRO A 960 -26.78 22.83 -23.92
CA PRO A 960 -27.97 23.66 -23.68
C PRO A 960 -28.14 24.11 -22.22
N VAL A 961 -27.63 23.35 -21.25
CA VAL A 961 -27.69 23.70 -19.82
C VAL A 961 -26.86 24.96 -19.54
N LEU A 962 -25.66 25.05 -20.12
CA LEU A 962 -24.78 26.21 -19.93
C LEU A 962 -25.35 27.44 -20.62
N VAL A 963 -25.97 27.28 -21.80
CA VAL A 963 -26.65 28.38 -22.50
C VAL A 963 -27.80 28.94 -21.65
N ARG A 964 -28.63 28.08 -21.04
CA ARG A 964 -29.71 28.53 -20.14
C ARG A 964 -29.19 29.22 -18.88
N GLN A 965 -28.09 28.73 -18.31
CA GLN A 965 -27.44 29.37 -17.17
C GLN A 965 -26.97 30.77 -17.53
N TRP A 966 -26.26 30.93 -18.65
CA TRP A 966 -25.87 32.24 -19.16
C TRP A 966 -27.08 33.14 -19.44
N LEU A 967 -28.13 32.62 -20.07
CA LEU A 967 -29.35 33.38 -20.37
C LEU A 967 -30.02 33.92 -19.09
N SER A 968 -29.95 33.19 -17.98
CA SER A 968 -30.45 33.65 -16.68
C SER A 968 -29.60 34.75 -16.02
N THR A 969 -28.38 34.96 -16.50
CA THR A 969 -27.44 35.98 -15.99
C THR A 969 -27.43 37.28 -16.79
N VAL A 970 -27.98 37.29 -18.02
CA VAL A 970 -28.01 38.48 -18.89
C VAL A 970 -29.29 39.30 -18.68
N ASP A 971 -29.24 40.57 -19.08
CA ASP A 971 -30.39 41.49 -18.98
C ASP A 971 -31.59 41.01 -19.79
N SER A 972 -32.80 41.33 -19.30
CA SER A 972 -34.08 40.92 -19.91
C SER A 972 -34.22 41.31 -21.38
N ARG A 973 -33.63 42.45 -21.79
CA ARG A 973 -33.61 42.90 -23.19
C ARG A 973 -32.74 42.00 -24.07
N VAL A 974 -31.56 41.62 -23.59
CA VAL A 974 -30.65 40.72 -24.31
C VAL A 974 -31.29 39.34 -24.41
N SER A 975 -31.86 38.83 -23.31
CA SER A 975 -32.59 37.56 -23.30
C SER A 975 -33.71 37.52 -24.34
N ALA A 976 -34.54 38.57 -24.44
CA ALA A 976 -35.63 38.63 -25.41
C ALA A 976 -35.13 38.60 -26.88
N THR A 977 -34.01 39.26 -27.17
CA THR A 977 -33.40 39.22 -28.52
C THR A 977 -32.83 37.84 -28.83
N VAL A 978 -32.13 37.23 -27.87
CA VAL A 978 -31.60 35.87 -27.98
C VAL A 978 -32.72 34.86 -28.21
N ASP A 979 -33.83 34.96 -27.46
CA ASP A 979 -35.00 34.08 -27.61
C ASP A 979 -35.63 34.23 -29.00
N LYS A 980 -35.71 35.46 -29.54
CA LYS A 980 -36.20 35.71 -30.89
C LYS A 980 -35.33 35.02 -31.94
N ILE A 981 -34.00 35.18 -31.85
CA ILE A 981 -33.04 34.57 -32.78
C ILE A 981 -33.11 33.04 -32.68
N THR A 982 -33.11 32.50 -31.46
CA THR A 982 -33.18 31.07 -31.21
C THR A 982 -34.44 30.47 -31.82
N SER A 983 -35.61 31.07 -31.52
CA SER A 983 -36.91 30.58 -31.98
C SER A 983 -37.05 30.60 -33.51
N HIS A 984 -36.47 31.61 -34.17
CA HIS A 984 -36.60 31.79 -35.61
C HIS A 984 -35.59 30.96 -36.42
N TYR A 985 -34.31 30.96 -36.03
CA TYR A 985 -33.22 30.41 -36.86
C TYR A 985 -32.72 29.04 -36.41
N VAL A 986 -32.88 28.66 -35.12
CA VAL A 986 -32.21 27.47 -34.56
C VAL A 986 -33.20 26.40 -34.08
N SER A 987 -34.24 26.79 -33.34
CA SER A 987 -35.23 25.87 -32.74
C SER A 987 -35.91 24.92 -33.73
N PRO A 988 -36.33 25.36 -34.94
CA PRO A 988 -37.01 24.47 -35.88
C PRO A 988 -36.16 23.25 -36.27
N MET A 989 -34.87 23.49 -36.56
CA MET A 989 -33.92 22.45 -36.94
C MET A 989 -33.67 21.46 -35.78
N LEU A 990 -33.38 21.96 -34.58
CA LEU A 990 -33.10 21.09 -33.43
C LEU A 990 -34.32 20.23 -33.03
N CYS A 991 -35.54 20.74 -33.20
CA CYS A 991 -36.76 19.98 -32.92
C CYS A 991 -36.99 18.88 -33.96
N GLU A 992 -36.68 19.13 -35.22
CA GLU A 992 -36.79 18.15 -36.30
C GLU A 992 -35.77 16.99 -36.12
N ASP A 993 -34.53 17.31 -35.76
CA ASP A 993 -33.47 16.33 -35.50
C ASP A 993 -33.84 15.38 -34.34
N GLU A 994 -34.31 15.91 -33.21
CA GLU A 994 -34.68 15.12 -32.02
C GLU A 994 -35.91 14.22 -32.29
N LEU A 995 -36.86 14.71 -33.10
CA LEU A 995 -38.04 13.95 -33.54
C LEU A 995 -37.65 12.79 -34.45
N LEU A 996 -36.72 13.00 -35.37
CA LEU A 996 -36.22 11.97 -36.28
C LEU A 996 -35.49 10.87 -35.49
N TYR A 997 -34.60 11.26 -34.56
CA TYR A 997 -33.87 10.34 -33.68
C TYR A 997 -34.82 9.46 -32.84
N SER A 998 -35.82 10.08 -32.22
CA SER A 998 -36.82 9.37 -31.41
C SER A 998 -37.65 8.36 -32.22
N ARG A 999 -38.01 8.70 -33.47
CA ARG A 999 -38.75 7.79 -34.37
C ARG A 999 -37.92 6.57 -34.78
N LEU A 1000 -36.63 6.75 -35.04
CA LEU A 1000 -35.72 5.66 -35.43
C LEU A 1000 -35.49 4.65 -34.30
N GLN A 1001 -35.41 5.12 -33.05
CA GLN A 1001 -35.19 4.25 -31.89
C GLN A 1001 -36.44 3.51 -31.41
N LEU A 1002 -37.64 4.07 -31.64
CA LEU A 1002 -38.94 3.46 -31.31
C LEU A 1002 -39.19 2.11 -31.98
N ALA A 1003 -38.57 1.86 -33.15
CA ALA A 1003 -38.69 0.57 -33.84
C ALA A 1003 -38.07 -0.61 -33.05
N ASN A 1004 -37.22 -0.33 -32.05
CA ASN A 1004 -36.42 -1.33 -31.35
C ASN A 1004 -36.88 -1.63 -29.91
N VAL A 1005 -38.01 -1.08 -29.45
CA VAL A 1005 -38.47 -1.24 -28.06
C VAL A 1005 -39.87 -1.85 -27.97
N GLU A 1006 -39.95 -3.09 -27.52
CA GLU A 1006 -41.21 -3.79 -27.27
C GLU A 1006 -42.00 -3.15 -26.10
N ASN A 1007 -43.34 -3.19 -26.16
CA ASN A 1007 -44.27 -2.77 -25.09
C ASN A 1007 -44.19 -1.29 -24.67
N MET A 1008 -43.71 -0.39 -25.53
CA MET A 1008 -43.76 1.07 -25.31
C MET A 1008 -44.26 1.79 -26.55
N GLN A 1009 -45.34 2.55 -26.42
CA GLN A 1009 -45.88 3.40 -27.49
C GLN A 1009 -45.87 4.86 -27.05
N ILE A 1010 -45.18 5.72 -27.80
CA ILE A 1010 -45.15 7.16 -27.54
C ILE A 1010 -46.04 7.85 -28.57
N VAL A 1011 -47.00 8.65 -28.09
CA VAL A 1011 -47.91 9.43 -28.95
C VAL A 1011 -47.67 10.90 -28.69
N PHE A 1012 -47.10 11.60 -29.68
CA PHE A 1012 -46.94 13.06 -29.63
C PHE A 1012 -48.23 13.72 -30.11
N LYS A 1013 -48.96 14.38 -29.21
CA LYS A 1013 -50.26 15.01 -29.52
C LYS A 1013 -50.17 16.47 -29.98
N ASP A 1014 -49.09 17.18 -29.66
CA ASP A 1014 -48.88 18.59 -30.03
C ASP A 1014 -47.38 18.95 -30.13
N PHE A 1015 -47.00 19.72 -31.15
CA PHE A 1015 -45.62 20.19 -31.38
C PHE A 1015 -45.12 21.15 -30.27
N CYS A 1016 -46.00 21.97 -29.69
CA CYS A 1016 -45.65 22.92 -28.62
C CYS A 1016 -45.40 22.25 -27.25
N LEU A 1017 -46.06 21.13 -26.97
CA LEU A 1017 -45.83 20.36 -25.74
C LEU A 1017 -44.50 19.60 -25.81
N LEU A 1018 -44.03 19.27 -27.02
CA LEU A 1018 -42.72 18.66 -27.23
C LEU A 1018 -41.57 19.60 -26.85
N SER A 1019 -41.62 20.89 -27.21
CA SER A 1019 -40.57 21.84 -26.80
C SER A 1019 -40.50 22.02 -25.29
N SER A 1020 -41.65 21.98 -24.63
CA SER A 1020 -41.76 22.03 -23.16
C SER A 1020 -41.25 20.75 -22.49
N LEU A 1021 -41.51 19.58 -23.08
CA LEU A 1021 -41.01 18.28 -22.62
C LEU A 1021 -39.51 18.10 -22.87
N ILE A 1022 -38.99 18.59 -23.99
CA ILE A 1022 -37.55 18.64 -24.30
C ILE A 1022 -36.85 19.51 -23.25
N SER A 1023 -37.42 20.69 -22.93
CA SER A 1023 -36.92 21.58 -21.86
C SER A 1023 -36.97 20.91 -20.47
N CYS A 1024 -38.02 20.13 -20.17
CA CYS A 1024 -38.16 19.42 -18.90
C CYS A 1024 -37.22 18.21 -18.76
N ALA A 1025 -37.03 17.42 -19.82
CA ALA A 1025 -36.08 16.31 -19.87
C ALA A 1025 -34.62 16.80 -19.75
N LEU A 1026 -34.29 17.90 -20.41
CA LEU A 1026 -33.02 18.62 -20.29
C LEU A 1026 -32.81 19.29 -18.92
N CYS A 1027 -33.87 19.57 -18.16
CA CYS A 1027 -33.81 20.11 -16.80
C CYS A 1027 -33.61 19.02 -15.74
N CYS A 1028 -34.12 17.81 -15.97
CA CYS A 1028 -34.02 16.72 -14.99
C CYS A 1028 -32.76 15.84 -15.17
N TYR A 1029 -32.13 15.82 -16.36
CA TYR A 1029 -30.97 14.95 -16.61
C TYR A 1029 -29.81 15.67 -17.32
N ARG A 1030 -28.62 15.48 -16.76
CA ARG A 1030 -27.34 16.09 -17.16
C ARG A 1030 -26.97 15.75 -18.62
N ASN A 1031 -27.38 16.58 -19.57
CA ASN A 1031 -26.98 16.55 -21.00
C ASN A 1031 -27.33 15.27 -21.80
N GLY A 1032 -28.37 14.52 -21.42
CA GLY A 1032 -28.89 13.34 -22.17
C GLY A 1032 -30.04 13.68 -23.13
N SER A 1033 -30.31 12.79 -24.11
CA SER A 1033 -31.45 12.94 -25.02
C SER A 1033 -32.79 12.66 -24.32
N VAL A 1034 -33.92 13.10 -24.91
CA VAL A 1034 -35.26 12.78 -24.38
C VAL A 1034 -35.47 11.26 -24.32
N TRP A 1035 -34.90 10.55 -25.30
CA TRP A 1035 -34.97 9.10 -25.39
C TRP A 1035 -34.26 8.38 -24.24
N ASP A 1036 -33.09 8.85 -23.81
CA ASP A 1036 -32.35 8.26 -22.69
C ASP A 1036 -33.13 8.36 -21.38
N GLY A 1037 -33.79 9.51 -21.16
CA GLY A 1037 -34.68 9.73 -20.01
C GLY A 1037 -35.88 8.77 -20.02
N LEU A 1038 -36.49 8.56 -21.19
CA LEU A 1038 -37.61 7.63 -21.35
C LEU A 1038 -37.21 6.16 -21.12
N LEU A 1039 -36.04 5.75 -21.62
CA LEU A 1039 -35.53 4.38 -21.44
C LEU A 1039 -35.21 4.09 -19.97
N MET A 1040 -34.60 5.05 -19.27
CA MET A 1040 -34.34 4.93 -17.84
C MET A 1040 -35.65 4.88 -17.03
N TRP A 1041 -36.63 5.72 -17.37
CA TRP A 1041 -37.94 5.68 -16.73
C TRP A 1041 -38.62 4.32 -16.90
N LYS A 1042 -38.58 3.76 -18.11
CA LYS A 1042 -39.05 2.39 -18.37
C LYS A 1042 -38.31 1.37 -17.50
N ARG A 1043 -36.97 1.37 -17.50
CA ARG A 1043 -36.16 0.46 -16.65
C ARG A 1043 -36.51 0.58 -15.16
N ASN A 1044 -36.78 1.80 -14.68
CA ASN A 1044 -37.18 2.04 -13.30
C ASN A 1044 -38.59 1.54 -13.01
N LEU A 1045 -39.53 1.67 -13.94
CA LEU A 1045 -40.85 1.06 -13.85
C LEU A 1045 -40.76 -0.46 -13.83
N ASP A 1046 -40.00 -1.05 -14.76
CA ASP A 1046 -39.78 -2.50 -14.85
C ASP A 1046 -39.17 -3.03 -13.53
N LYS A 1047 -38.16 -2.35 -12.98
CA LYS A 1047 -37.57 -2.70 -11.67
C LYS A 1047 -38.56 -2.53 -10.52
N LYS A 1048 -39.32 -1.44 -10.48
CA LYS A 1048 -40.25 -1.14 -9.38
C LYS A 1048 -41.41 -2.14 -9.29
N PHE A 1049 -41.82 -2.69 -10.44
CA PHE A 1049 -42.92 -3.66 -10.51
C PHE A 1049 -42.43 -5.09 -10.79
N ALA A 1050 -41.12 -5.33 -10.76
CA ALA A 1050 -40.54 -6.66 -10.82
C ALA A 1050 -41.04 -7.51 -9.63
N GLY A 1051 -41.65 -8.65 -9.93
CA GLY A 1051 -42.20 -9.57 -8.93
C GLY A 1051 -43.58 -9.20 -8.39
N VAL A 1052 -44.22 -8.13 -8.87
CA VAL A 1052 -45.62 -7.84 -8.55
C VAL A 1052 -46.51 -8.73 -9.42
N GLU A 1053 -47.13 -9.73 -8.79
CA GLU A 1053 -48.08 -10.61 -9.47
C GLU A 1053 -49.26 -9.81 -10.03
N GLU A 1054 -49.67 -10.15 -11.25
CA GLU A 1054 -50.89 -9.63 -11.87
C GLU A 1054 -52.15 -10.11 -11.15
N CYS A 1055 -53.24 -9.36 -11.29
CA CYS A 1055 -54.53 -9.80 -10.79
C CYS A 1055 -55.03 -10.97 -11.63
N TYR A 1056 -55.24 -12.14 -11.03
CA TYR A 1056 -55.66 -13.35 -11.73
C TYR A 1056 -57.14 -13.33 -12.21
N ILE A 1057 -57.82 -12.18 -12.14
CA ILE A 1057 -59.14 -11.95 -12.75
C ILE A 1057 -59.03 -11.12 -14.03
N CYS A 1058 -58.19 -10.08 -14.04
CA CYS A 1058 -58.08 -9.16 -15.18
C CYS A 1058 -56.72 -9.20 -15.89
N PHE A 1059 -55.79 -10.05 -15.43
CA PHE A 1059 -54.44 -10.23 -15.98
C PHE A 1059 -53.68 -8.91 -16.15
N SER A 1060 -53.88 -7.99 -15.20
CA SER A 1060 -53.21 -6.70 -15.18
C SER A 1060 -52.66 -6.43 -13.79
N ILE A 1061 -51.47 -5.82 -13.73
CA ILE A 1061 -50.88 -5.33 -12.50
C ILE A 1061 -51.71 -4.14 -11.97
N PHE A 1062 -52.20 -3.25 -12.84
CA PHE A 1062 -53.01 -2.11 -12.42
C PHE A 1062 -54.48 -2.30 -12.79
N HIS A 1063 -55.37 -2.01 -11.84
CA HIS A 1063 -56.79 -1.97 -12.14
C HIS A 1063 -57.13 -0.74 -13.00
N VAL A 1064 -57.81 -0.94 -14.13
CA VAL A 1064 -58.05 0.08 -15.18
C VAL A 1064 -58.64 1.41 -14.66
N SER A 1065 -59.45 1.39 -13.61
CA SER A 1065 -60.10 2.60 -13.08
C SER A 1065 -59.64 3.06 -11.70
N THR A 1066 -58.93 2.21 -10.94
CA THR A 1066 -58.48 2.58 -9.58
C THR A 1066 -56.96 2.71 -9.50
N TYR A 1067 -56.23 2.28 -10.53
CA TYR A 1067 -54.78 2.31 -10.63
C TYR A 1067 -54.07 1.63 -9.43
N GLN A 1068 -54.77 0.74 -8.73
CA GLN A 1068 -54.24 0.00 -7.60
C GLN A 1068 -53.69 -1.35 -8.05
N VAL A 1069 -52.64 -1.81 -7.37
CA VAL A 1069 -52.06 -3.16 -7.53
C VAL A 1069 -52.86 -4.23 -6.78
N PRO A 1070 -52.73 -5.52 -7.12
CA PRO A 1070 -53.50 -6.60 -6.50
C PRO A 1070 -53.00 -6.82 -5.07
N LYS A 1071 -53.83 -6.51 -4.07
CA LYS A 1071 -53.45 -6.59 -2.65
C LYS A 1071 -54.03 -7.80 -1.93
N LEU A 1072 -55.21 -8.26 -2.35
CA LEU A 1072 -55.92 -9.32 -1.63
C LEU A 1072 -55.42 -10.68 -2.11
N SER A 1073 -54.84 -11.47 -1.21
CA SER A 1073 -54.38 -12.83 -1.48
C SER A 1073 -55.33 -13.86 -0.89
N CYS A 1074 -55.68 -14.89 -1.65
CA CYS A 1074 -56.43 -16.02 -1.11
C CYS A 1074 -55.60 -16.78 -0.07
N HIS A 1075 -56.17 -17.10 1.09
CA HIS A 1075 -55.44 -17.83 2.14
C HIS A 1075 -54.99 -19.25 1.72
N THR A 1076 -55.72 -19.90 0.80
CA THR A 1076 -55.35 -21.25 0.31
C THR A 1076 -54.31 -21.19 -0.81
N CYS A 1077 -54.61 -20.55 -1.94
CA CYS A 1077 -53.74 -20.59 -3.13
C CYS A 1077 -52.73 -19.44 -3.21
N ARG A 1078 -52.79 -18.48 -2.29
CA ARG A 1078 -51.92 -17.28 -2.19
C ARG A 1078 -51.92 -16.33 -3.39
N LYS A 1079 -52.68 -16.65 -4.46
CA LYS A 1079 -52.84 -15.79 -5.65
C LYS A 1079 -53.50 -14.45 -5.28
N LYS A 1080 -53.03 -13.38 -5.92
CA LYS A 1080 -53.44 -11.99 -5.61
C LYS A 1080 -54.49 -11.43 -6.58
N PHE A 1081 -55.37 -10.59 -6.05
CA PHE A 1081 -56.47 -9.97 -6.80
C PHE A 1081 -56.62 -8.49 -6.45
N HIS A 1082 -57.09 -7.69 -7.39
CA HIS A 1082 -57.58 -6.34 -7.10
C HIS A 1082 -58.84 -6.45 -6.26
N THR A 1083 -58.95 -5.61 -5.23
CA THR A 1083 -60.12 -5.55 -4.35
C THR A 1083 -61.42 -5.44 -5.15
N ARG A 1084 -61.46 -4.56 -6.16
CA ARG A 1084 -62.65 -4.35 -6.98
C ARG A 1084 -62.98 -5.52 -7.90
N CYS A 1085 -61.98 -6.18 -8.49
CA CYS A 1085 -62.17 -7.39 -9.28
C CYS A 1085 -62.74 -8.52 -8.43
N LEU A 1086 -62.21 -8.71 -7.22
CA LEU A 1086 -62.64 -9.77 -6.31
C LEU A 1086 -64.03 -9.51 -5.72
N TYR A 1087 -64.35 -8.27 -5.33
CA TYR A 1087 -65.71 -7.92 -4.89
C TYR A 1087 -66.73 -8.10 -6.00
N LYS A 1088 -66.41 -7.69 -7.23
CA LYS A 1088 -67.25 -7.94 -8.40
C LYS A 1088 -67.43 -9.45 -8.62
N TRP A 1089 -66.39 -10.24 -8.41
CA TRP A 1089 -66.49 -11.70 -8.50
C TRP A 1089 -67.43 -12.30 -7.45
N PHE A 1090 -67.31 -11.89 -6.18
CA PHE A 1090 -68.20 -12.38 -5.11
C PHE A 1090 -69.66 -11.99 -5.32
N SER A 1091 -69.91 -10.75 -5.77
CA SER A 1091 -71.28 -10.30 -6.05
C SER A 1091 -71.91 -11.07 -7.21
N THR A 1092 -71.11 -11.44 -8.21
CA THR A 1092 -71.63 -12.17 -9.39
C THR A 1092 -71.77 -13.67 -9.13
N SER A 1093 -70.90 -14.28 -8.32
CA SER A 1093 -70.91 -15.72 -8.01
C SER A 1093 -71.80 -16.11 -6.82
N GLN A 1094 -72.35 -15.12 -6.10
CA GLN A 1094 -73.15 -15.27 -4.87
C GLN A 1094 -72.50 -16.08 -3.74
N LYS A 1095 -71.18 -16.36 -3.83
CA LYS A 1095 -70.40 -17.08 -2.83
C LYS A 1095 -69.04 -16.40 -2.66
N SER A 1096 -68.59 -16.24 -1.42
CA SER A 1096 -67.29 -15.64 -1.09
C SER A 1096 -66.13 -16.62 -1.31
N THR A 1097 -66.06 -17.25 -2.48
CA THR A 1097 -65.07 -18.28 -2.81
C THR A 1097 -64.06 -17.77 -3.84
N CYS A 1098 -62.79 -18.15 -3.68
CA CYS A 1098 -61.71 -17.78 -4.58
C CYS A 1098 -62.00 -18.19 -6.03
N PRO A 1099 -61.81 -17.29 -7.03
CA PRO A 1099 -61.99 -17.62 -8.44
C PRO A 1099 -61.12 -18.79 -8.92
N ILE A 1100 -59.95 -18.96 -8.30
CA ILE A 1100 -58.94 -19.94 -8.73
C ILE A 1100 -59.11 -21.27 -8.01
N CYS A 1101 -59.05 -21.30 -6.67
CA CYS A 1101 -59.11 -22.56 -5.93
C CYS A 1101 -60.50 -22.92 -5.36
N ARG A 1102 -61.52 -22.06 -5.54
CA ARG A 1102 -62.91 -22.27 -5.10
C ARG A 1102 -63.15 -22.49 -3.60
N ASN A 1103 -62.10 -22.42 -2.76
CA ASN A 1103 -62.23 -22.35 -1.31
C ASN A 1103 -62.78 -20.99 -0.87
N VAL A 1104 -63.39 -20.94 0.33
CA VAL A 1104 -63.81 -19.69 0.97
C VAL A 1104 -62.59 -18.78 1.09
N PHE A 1105 -62.72 -17.54 0.60
CA PHE A 1105 -61.59 -16.65 0.32
C PHE A 1105 -60.90 -16.12 1.56
#